data_AF-A0A962IUN5-F1
#
_entry.id   AF-A0A962IUN5-F1
#
_cell.length_a   1.000
_cell.length_b   1.000
_cell.length_c   1.000
_cell.angle_alpha   90.00
_cell.angle_beta   90.00
_cell.angle_gamma   90.00
#
_symmetry.space_group_name_H-M   'P 1'
#
loop_
_entity.id
_entity.type
_entity.pdbx_description
1 polymer ?
#
loop_
_entity_poly.entity_id
_entity_poly.type
_entity_poly.pdbx_seq_one_letter_code
_entity_poly.pdbx_strand_id
1 'polypeptide(L)'
;MLDSLARQSPQFSEENEDENFVQIILPRLTFFEIYQLDQDEDGIPDSEDDDIDGDDVLNVNDEFPENDEEFRDTDGDGVGDNADELPFDPTAHRDSDSDGIGDNNDSDIDGDLIPNSIEQTLGLDAFNAEDGLADDDDDGFSNAEEINSRSDPFDPDSLPDAPGIIAFYAVNTTGVEGDILEVAVHRMRGATGAVSIDYVLDLAGQVDATDMSEAVGGTLTWEAGEIGIKRIYLPLTEDSLLEGIEKGRLRLTNPVGGALLGQSVTMFTIVDRKLLPQDELAPGLIGIVQHRPHISEGEGAVEIVVDRLGGSEGRVGATLEVVAPMTGFVPQPVHLEWEDGDAEPRRVSIPVVYDPLVRGRLRYDLNLTHLEGGAQFLLGGAGSSFLVTDEDPSPAGGYIRFAFDQPWVSENSGFAEVVLTRDYGAEGNASVILEYQPFSTASENADFVAFSETVEWAPGEIGSKSVRIEILDDDIEDNNEFIFMTITPASSHTVIEPGAGTSILVIQDPEDLDDELDTDGDGEPDLFDNDDDNDGVTDFFDDFPTDPNESQDTDGDGVGDNEDLFPLDATEFQDSDQDGIGDNTDADDDNDLIADTTELLFGLNPLDPGDAEADFDSDGFSNAEEANSGSDINDLGSLPGPGVIEFAIGSTYAVEGQDIIVRVHRMFGAAGSVSVTYETLLSGDLESEDLITQPTGTLTWGPGEIGVKSFVIGT
;
A
#
# COMPACT_ATOMS: atom_id res chain seq x y z
N MET A 1 -26.80 10.82 31.58
CA MET A 1 -26.55 10.75 33.06
C MET A 1 -25.06 10.97 33.25
N LEU A 2 -24.67 12.04 33.96
CA LEU A 2 -23.91 11.97 35.22
C LEU A 2 -22.60 11.17 35.07
N ASP A 3 -21.43 11.77 35.11
CA ASP A 3 -20.93 12.32 36.38
C ASP A 3 -19.78 13.33 36.21
N SER A 4 -19.93 14.48 36.89
CA SER A 4 -18.89 15.17 37.68
C SER A 4 -17.62 15.74 37.00
N LEU A 5 -17.00 16.86 37.42
CA LEU A 5 -17.21 17.89 38.43
C LEU A 5 -16.12 18.93 38.18
N ALA A 6 -16.43 20.23 38.18
CA ALA A 6 -15.93 21.19 39.17
C ALA A 6 -15.85 22.65 38.68
N ARG A 7 -16.40 23.51 39.54
CA ARG A 7 -16.15 24.96 39.75
C ARG A 7 -16.79 25.91 38.74
N GLN A 8 -17.83 26.60 39.20
CA GLN A 8 -17.67 27.90 39.85
C GLN A 8 -18.93 28.30 40.67
N SER A 9 -18.68 28.82 41.87
CA SER A 9 -19.61 29.61 42.71
C SER A 9 -19.63 31.06 42.21
N PRO A 10 -20.64 31.92 42.48
CA PRO A 10 -21.10 32.19 43.85
C PRO A 10 -22.58 32.61 44.10
N GLN A 11 -22.95 32.47 45.38
CA GLN A 11 -23.89 33.27 46.20
C GLN A 11 -25.30 33.62 45.66
N PHE A 12 -26.36 33.18 46.36
CA PHE A 12 -27.28 34.07 47.11
C PHE A 12 -28.20 33.23 48.04
N SER A 13 -28.77 33.90 49.03
CA SER A 13 -29.17 33.44 50.38
C SER A 13 -30.58 32.82 50.54
N GLU A 14 -30.62 31.83 51.44
CA GLU A 14 -31.67 31.44 52.42
C GLU A 14 -32.94 32.32 52.56
N GLU A 15 -34.15 31.72 52.54
CA GLU A 15 -34.94 31.28 53.73
C GLU A 15 -36.48 31.19 53.49
N ASN A 16 -37.07 30.09 53.98
CA ASN A 16 -38.39 29.90 54.63
C ASN A 16 -39.74 29.80 53.86
N GLU A 17 -40.22 28.55 53.80
CA GLU A 17 -41.45 27.96 54.43
C GLU A 17 -42.78 28.75 54.49
N ASP A 18 -43.88 28.10 54.05
CA ASP A 18 -45.09 27.96 54.88
C ASP A 18 -46.06 26.82 54.47
N GLU A 19 -46.33 26.01 55.48
CA GLU A 19 -47.28 24.93 55.80
C GLU A 19 -48.62 24.72 55.02
N ASN A 20 -48.95 23.45 54.70
CA ASN A 20 -49.97 22.67 55.42
C ASN A 20 -50.24 21.27 54.82
N PHE A 21 -50.07 20.21 55.63
CA PHE A 21 -50.54 18.85 55.37
C PHE A 21 -51.62 18.46 56.39
N VAL A 22 -52.84 18.12 55.93
CA VAL A 22 -53.72 17.17 56.64
C VAL A 22 -54.38 16.22 55.62
N GLN A 23 -54.05 14.95 55.80
CA GLN A 23 -54.54 13.73 55.14
C GLN A 23 -56.07 13.63 55.00
N ILE A 24 -56.54 13.31 53.79
CA ILE A 24 -57.80 12.58 53.57
C ILE A 24 -57.51 11.34 52.72
N ILE A 25 -57.98 10.21 53.23
CA ILE A 25 -57.87 8.85 52.73
C ILE A 25 -58.64 8.69 51.42
N LEU A 26 -57.99 8.11 50.41
CA LEU A 26 -58.56 7.64 49.13
C LEU A 26 -59.67 6.59 49.33
N PRO A 27 -60.57 6.49 48.35
CA PRO A 27 -60.83 5.20 47.74
C PRO A 27 -60.48 5.22 46.24
N ARG A 28 -59.51 4.37 45.89
CA ARG A 28 -59.38 3.62 44.61
C ARG A 28 -60.76 3.17 44.10
N LEU A 29 -61.11 3.03 42.83
CA LEU A 29 -60.52 3.04 41.47
C LEU A 29 -61.78 3.18 40.55
N THR A 30 -61.77 3.70 39.31
CA THR A 30 -61.22 3.09 38.09
C THR A 30 -61.52 4.03 36.92
N PHE A 31 -60.49 4.38 36.14
CA PHE A 31 -60.44 4.57 34.67
C PHE A 31 -59.16 5.38 34.43
N PHE A 32 -58.02 4.68 34.41
CA PHE A 32 -56.84 5.16 33.72
C PHE A 32 -56.97 4.54 32.33
N GLU A 33 -57.41 5.33 31.35
CA GLU A 33 -57.02 5.06 29.97
C GLU A 33 -55.49 5.18 29.98
N ILE A 34 -54.84 4.05 29.74
CA ILE A 34 -53.44 4.03 29.38
C ILE A 34 -53.47 4.59 27.95
N TYR A 35 -53.06 5.84 27.75
CA TYR A 35 -52.65 6.24 26.41
C TYR A 35 -51.47 5.35 26.10
N GLN A 36 -51.68 4.36 25.22
CA GLN A 36 -50.54 3.74 24.57
C GLN A 36 -50.05 4.75 23.54
N LEU A 37 -48.72 4.85 23.46
CA LEU A 37 -48.06 5.65 22.44
C LEU A 37 -48.35 4.97 21.08
N ASP A 38 -48.55 5.79 20.06
CA ASP A 38 -48.98 5.47 18.70
C ASP A 38 -48.33 6.59 17.86
N GLN A 39 -47.10 6.33 17.43
CA GLN A 39 -46.16 7.34 16.94
C GLN A 39 -46.47 7.80 15.51
N ASP A 40 -46.83 6.89 14.61
CA ASP A 40 -47.21 7.18 13.23
C ASP A 40 -48.72 7.53 13.06
N GLU A 41 -49.50 7.42 14.13
CA GLU A 41 -50.94 7.64 14.20
C GLU A 41 -51.77 6.71 13.29
N ASP A 42 -51.29 5.52 12.94
CA ASP A 42 -52.03 4.55 12.12
C ASP A 42 -53.17 3.83 12.89
N GLY A 43 -53.14 3.94 14.22
CA GLY A 43 -54.11 3.37 15.15
C GLY A 43 -53.73 2.01 15.74
N ILE A 44 -52.51 1.53 15.48
CA ILE A 44 -51.84 0.43 16.15
C ILE A 44 -50.92 1.05 17.22
N PRO A 45 -50.98 0.60 18.49
CA PRO A 45 -50.08 1.15 19.50
C PRO A 45 -48.65 0.62 19.31
N ASP A 46 -47.62 1.43 19.54
CA ASP A 46 -46.19 1.10 19.33
C ASP A 46 -45.77 -0.27 19.93
N SER A 47 -46.40 -0.66 21.04
CA SER A 47 -46.12 -1.96 21.69
C SER A 47 -46.61 -3.20 20.92
N GLU A 48 -47.49 -3.00 19.94
CA GLU A 48 -48.09 -4.00 19.05
C GLU A 48 -47.84 -3.65 17.57
N ASP A 49 -47.02 -2.63 17.30
CA ASP A 49 -46.68 -2.17 15.95
C ASP A 49 -45.34 -2.76 15.47
N ASP A 50 -45.32 -3.21 14.22
CA ASP A 50 -44.13 -3.77 13.58
C ASP A 50 -43.38 -2.71 12.74
N ASP A 51 -43.93 -1.50 12.61
CA ASP A 51 -43.40 -0.31 11.90
C ASP A 51 -43.86 0.92 12.70
N ILE A 52 -43.07 1.35 13.70
CA ILE A 52 -43.53 2.30 14.74
C ILE A 52 -43.60 3.74 14.24
N ASP A 53 -42.77 4.12 13.27
CA ASP A 53 -42.69 5.47 12.72
C ASP A 53 -43.33 5.62 11.33
N GLY A 54 -43.70 4.51 10.68
CA GLY A 54 -44.57 4.48 9.51
C GLY A 54 -43.86 4.82 8.20
N ASP A 55 -42.56 4.53 8.11
CA ASP A 55 -41.70 4.83 6.95
C ASP A 55 -41.70 3.69 5.89
N ASP A 56 -42.52 2.65 6.11
CA ASP A 56 -42.63 1.40 5.34
C ASP A 56 -41.45 0.41 5.54
N VAL A 57 -40.57 0.62 6.52
CA VAL A 57 -39.52 -0.30 6.97
C VAL A 57 -39.89 -0.92 8.31
N LEU A 58 -39.84 -2.25 8.41
CA LEU A 58 -40.20 -2.91 9.67
C LEU A 58 -39.12 -2.66 10.73
N ASN A 59 -39.51 -2.40 11.99
CA ASN A 59 -38.65 -2.19 13.16
C ASN A 59 -37.49 -3.20 13.33
N VAL A 60 -37.62 -4.40 12.76
CA VAL A 60 -36.61 -5.48 12.84
C VAL A 60 -35.51 -5.36 11.79
N ASN A 61 -35.73 -4.57 10.75
CA ASN A 61 -34.81 -4.29 9.64
C ASN A 61 -34.51 -2.79 9.53
N ASP A 62 -34.88 -2.03 10.56
CA ASP A 62 -34.74 -0.60 10.64
C ASP A 62 -33.75 -0.28 11.77
N GLU A 63 -32.71 0.48 11.45
CA GLU A 63 -31.68 0.91 12.40
C GLU A 63 -32.18 2.08 13.27
N PHE A 64 -33.19 2.83 12.81
CA PHE A 64 -33.83 3.93 13.52
C PHE A 64 -35.36 3.79 13.60
N PRO A 65 -35.92 2.77 14.29
CA PRO A 65 -37.36 2.44 14.32
C PRO A 65 -38.32 3.47 14.96
N GLU A 66 -37.81 4.64 15.33
CA GLU A 66 -38.58 5.74 15.92
C GLU A 66 -38.37 7.04 15.12
N ASN A 67 -37.81 7.01 13.91
CA ASN A 67 -37.50 8.16 13.08
C ASN A 67 -37.88 7.92 11.61
N ASP A 68 -39.04 8.46 11.19
CA ASP A 68 -39.59 8.29 9.84
C ASP A 68 -38.76 8.91 8.70
N GLU A 69 -37.68 9.63 9.04
CA GLU A 69 -36.75 10.22 8.09
C GLU A 69 -35.46 9.38 7.91
N GLU A 70 -35.23 8.34 8.72
CA GLU A 70 -34.00 7.52 8.71
C GLU A 70 -34.31 6.03 8.88
N PHE A 71 -33.69 5.15 8.09
CA PHE A 71 -33.91 3.70 8.22
C PHE A 71 -32.65 2.83 8.13
N ARG A 72 -31.52 3.44 7.77
CA ARG A 72 -30.25 2.75 7.54
C ARG A 72 -29.11 3.59 8.09
N ASP A 73 -28.16 2.91 8.72
CA ASP A 73 -26.87 3.43 9.17
C ASP A 73 -25.81 2.53 8.52
N THR A 74 -25.25 2.97 7.40
CA THR A 74 -24.42 2.11 6.56
C THR A 74 -23.02 1.87 7.17
N ASP A 75 -22.49 2.81 7.94
CA ASP A 75 -21.17 2.71 8.57
C ASP A 75 -21.21 2.46 10.11
N GLY A 76 -22.38 2.60 10.73
CA GLY A 76 -22.62 2.26 12.12
C GLY A 76 -22.18 3.33 13.12
N ASP A 77 -22.04 4.60 12.69
CA ASP A 77 -21.65 5.71 13.57
C ASP A 77 -22.81 6.23 14.46
N GLY A 78 -24.04 5.82 14.14
CA GLY A 78 -25.27 6.19 14.85
C GLY A 78 -26.02 7.38 14.25
N VAL A 79 -25.61 7.89 13.08
CA VAL A 79 -26.32 8.86 12.23
C VAL A 79 -26.87 8.11 11.02
N GLY A 80 -28.11 8.38 10.63
CA GLY A 80 -28.73 7.69 9.50
C GLY A 80 -28.29 8.27 8.15
N ASP A 81 -28.23 7.41 7.12
CA ASP A 81 -27.74 7.72 5.78
C ASP A 81 -28.38 8.97 5.13
N ASN A 82 -29.59 9.39 5.51
CA ASN A 82 -30.23 10.58 4.93
C ASN A 82 -29.78 11.88 5.59
N ALA A 83 -29.31 11.83 6.84
CA ALA A 83 -28.74 12.94 7.60
C ALA A 83 -27.21 12.93 7.61
N ASP A 84 -26.62 11.80 7.22
CA ASP A 84 -25.19 11.62 7.07
C ASP A 84 -24.72 12.14 5.70
N GLU A 85 -23.82 13.13 5.69
CA GLU A 85 -23.22 13.66 4.47
C GLU A 85 -22.09 12.75 3.92
N LEU A 86 -21.62 11.80 4.74
CA LEU A 86 -20.60 10.80 4.45
C LEU A 86 -21.03 9.38 4.91
N PRO A 87 -22.07 8.77 4.31
CA PRO A 87 -22.71 7.53 4.82
C PRO A 87 -21.85 6.24 4.83
N PHE A 88 -20.56 6.35 4.52
CA PHE A 88 -19.62 5.22 4.49
C PHE A 88 -18.37 5.48 5.34
N ASP A 89 -18.28 6.62 6.01
CA ASP A 89 -17.17 6.98 6.90
C ASP A 89 -17.65 6.96 8.36
N PRO A 90 -17.40 5.87 9.11
CA PRO A 90 -17.86 5.72 10.49
C PRO A 90 -17.22 6.71 11.47
N THR A 91 -16.33 7.56 10.99
CA THR A 91 -15.65 8.58 11.78
C THR A 91 -16.23 9.97 11.59
N ALA A 92 -17.02 10.24 10.55
CA ALA A 92 -17.50 11.58 10.24
C ALA A 92 -18.85 11.59 9.49
N HIS A 93 -19.75 12.49 9.88
CA HIS A 93 -21.10 12.59 9.31
C HIS A 93 -21.48 13.98 8.76
N ARG A 94 -20.51 14.90 8.69
CA ARG A 94 -20.67 16.27 8.18
C ARG A 94 -19.54 16.61 7.23
N ASP A 95 -19.88 17.25 6.12
CA ASP A 95 -18.97 17.69 5.05
C ASP A 95 -19.44 19.08 4.59
N SER A 96 -18.99 20.11 5.32
CA SER A 96 -19.51 21.48 5.19
C SER A 96 -19.18 22.15 3.85
N ASP A 97 -18.11 21.75 3.17
CA ASP A 97 -17.72 22.26 1.85
C ASP A 97 -18.01 21.29 0.70
N SER A 98 -18.49 20.07 1.02
CA SER A 98 -18.87 19.01 0.10
C SER A 98 -17.70 18.50 -0.75
N ASP A 99 -16.49 18.52 -0.22
CA ASP A 99 -15.29 18.03 -0.90
C ASP A 99 -15.05 16.52 -0.68
N GLY A 100 -15.86 15.89 0.18
CA GLY A 100 -15.78 14.48 0.54
C GLY A 100 -14.93 14.19 1.77
N ILE A 101 -14.48 15.21 2.51
CA ILE A 101 -13.75 15.10 3.77
C ILE A 101 -14.65 15.54 4.92
N GLY A 102 -14.70 14.73 5.97
CA GLY A 102 -15.50 15.07 7.15
C GLY A 102 -14.96 16.28 7.92
N ASP A 103 -15.84 17.16 8.42
CA ASP A 103 -15.49 18.38 9.18
C ASP A 103 -14.47 18.14 10.31
N ASN A 104 -14.48 16.94 10.90
CA ASN A 104 -13.61 16.55 12.01
C ASN A 104 -12.17 16.23 11.60
N ASN A 105 -11.95 15.98 10.31
CA ASN A 105 -10.67 15.62 9.71
C ASN A 105 -10.28 16.56 8.55
N ASP A 106 -11.17 17.50 8.22
CA ASP A 106 -10.90 18.58 7.29
C ASP A 106 -10.08 19.69 7.95
N SER A 107 -9.07 20.16 7.22
CA SER A 107 -8.22 21.26 7.62
C SER A 107 -8.74 22.63 7.19
N ASP A 108 -9.76 22.68 6.32
CA ASP A 108 -10.39 23.86 5.71
C ASP A 108 -11.90 23.60 5.57
N ILE A 109 -12.61 23.52 6.71
CA ILE A 109 -13.98 22.97 6.82
C ILE A 109 -14.99 23.65 5.88
N ASP A 110 -14.79 24.92 5.54
CA ASP A 110 -15.71 25.67 4.69
C ASP A 110 -15.20 25.89 3.26
N GLY A 111 -14.03 25.35 2.93
CA GLY A 111 -13.47 25.31 1.58
C GLY A 111 -13.09 26.68 1.03
N ASP A 112 -12.81 27.65 1.90
CA ASP A 112 -12.48 29.03 1.52
C ASP A 112 -10.99 29.27 1.26
N LEU A 113 -10.18 28.21 1.40
CA LEU A 113 -8.74 28.17 1.23
C LEU A 113 -7.96 28.80 2.39
N ILE A 114 -8.58 28.95 3.56
CA ILE A 114 -7.92 29.31 4.82
C ILE A 114 -8.03 28.14 5.80
N PRO A 115 -6.90 27.54 6.22
CA PRO A 115 -6.97 26.46 7.19
C PRO A 115 -7.62 26.87 8.53
N ASN A 116 -8.45 25.99 9.10
CA ASN A 116 -9.17 26.14 10.39
C ASN A 116 -8.28 26.66 11.53
N SER A 117 -7.02 26.22 11.55
CA SER A 117 -6.02 26.62 12.56
C SER A 117 -5.59 28.08 12.41
N ILE A 118 -5.54 28.58 11.18
CA ILE A 118 -5.21 29.96 10.84
C ILE A 118 -6.42 30.84 11.13
N GLU A 119 -7.62 30.43 10.76
CA GLU A 119 -8.85 31.14 11.06
C GLU A 119 -9.03 31.35 12.57
N GLN A 120 -8.85 30.29 13.37
CA GLN A 120 -8.88 30.40 14.83
C GLN A 120 -7.84 31.40 15.38
N THR A 121 -6.67 31.48 14.74
CA THR A 121 -5.60 32.40 15.15
C THR A 121 -5.93 33.85 14.80
N LEU A 122 -6.59 34.07 13.67
CA LEU A 122 -6.96 35.39 13.15
C LEU A 122 -8.35 35.86 13.63
N GLY A 123 -9.14 34.94 14.20
CA GLY A 123 -10.50 35.20 14.67
C GLY A 123 -11.56 35.15 13.58
N LEU A 124 -11.27 34.46 12.47
CA LEU A 124 -12.23 34.07 11.44
C LEU A 124 -13.00 32.80 11.88
N ASP A 125 -14.10 32.50 11.21
CA ASP A 125 -15.06 31.45 11.55
C ASP A 125 -14.97 30.29 10.56
N ALA A 126 -14.31 29.21 10.99
CA ALA A 126 -14.03 27.97 10.25
C ALA A 126 -15.24 27.14 9.80
N PHE A 127 -16.41 27.73 9.71
CA PHE A 127 -17.64 27.13 9.20
C PHE A 127 -18.38 28.13 8.28
N ASN A 128 -17.72 29.20 7.85
CA ASN A 128 -18.30 30.31 7.13
C ASN A 128 -17.34 30.90 6.09
N ALA A 129 -17.27 30.25 4.93
CA ALA A 129 -16.44 30.64 3.79
C ALA A 129 -16.58 32.09 3.29
N GLU A 130 -17.66 32.78 3.67
CA GLU A 130 -17.87 34.17 3.30
C GLU A 130 -16.91 35.14 4.01
N ASP A 131 -16.27 34.74 5.12
CA ASP A 131 -15.32 35.62 5.81
C ASP A 131 -13.88 35.54 5.27
N GLY A 132 -13.45 34.44 4.65
CA GLY A 132 -12.26 34.44 3.78
C GLY A 132 -12.45 35.20 2.48
N LEU A 133 -13.69 35.31 1.99
CA LEU A 133 -14.07 36.15 0.84
C LEU A 133 -14.26 37.63 1.20
N ALA A 134 -14.31 37.98 2.49
CA ALA A 134 -14.42 39.36 2.94
C ALA A 134 -13.11 40.14 2.70
N ASP A 135 -13.24 41.43 2.45
CA ASP A 135 -12.13 42.40 2.37
C ASP A 135 -12.28 43.30 3.60
N ASP A 136 -11.69 42.87 4.73
CA ASP A 136 -11.97 43.48 6.04
C ASP A 136 -11.27 44.84 6.24
N ASP A 137 -10.23 45.13 5.45
CA ASP A 137 -9.46 46.37 5.54
C ASP A 137 -9.65 47.34 4.36
N ASP A 138 -10.54 46.99 3.42
CA ASP A 138 -10.95 47.76 2.23
C ASP A 138 -9.77 48.08 1.27
N ASP A 139 -8.75 47.22 1.20
CA ASP A 139 -7.59 47.41 0.32
C ASP A 139 -7.79 46.83 -1.10
N GLY A 140 -8.82 46.00 -1.26
CA GLY A 140 -9.23 45.37 -2.51
C GLY A 140 -8.81 43.91 -2.69
N PHE A 141 -8.24 43.27 -1.67
CA PHE A 141 -7.98 41.82 -1.60
C PHE A 141 -8.87 41.17 -0.53
N SER A 142 -9.23 39.90 -0.72
CA SER A 142 -9.96 39.18 0.32
C SER A 142 -9.02 38.64 1.39
N ASN A 143 -9.55 38.42 2.60
CA ASN A 143 -8.83 37.84 3.72
C ASN A 143 -8.08 36.55 3.32
N ALA A 144 -8.72 35.67 2.53
CA ALA A 144 -8.11 34.46 2.00
C ALA A 144 -6.96 34.73 1.04
N GLU A 145 -7.07 35.72 0.14
CA GLU A 145 -6.00 36.09 -0.78
C GLU A 145 -4.77 36.62 -0.02
N GLU A 146 -5.02 37.37 1.05
CA GLU A 146 -4.01 37.97 1.89
C GLU A 146 -3.28 36.96 2.77
N ILE A 147 -4.04 36.15 3.51
CA ILE A 147 -3.51 35.07 4.35
C ILE A 147 -2.66 34.10 3.53
N ASN A 148 -3.17 33.69 2.36
CA ASN A 148 -2.44 32.82 1.46
C ASN A 148 -1.14 33.47 0.96
N SER A 149 -1.10 34.78 0.81
CA SER A 149 0.11 35.52 0.41
C SER A 149 1.06 35.87 1.57
N ARG A 150 0.70 35.52 2.81
CA ARG A 150 1.36 35.96 4.06
C ARG A 150 1.37 37.49 4.22
N SER A 151 0.37 38.16 3.65
CA SER A 151 0.03 39.53 4.02
C SER A 151 -0.95 39.52 5.19
N ASP A 152 -1.26 40.70 5.73
CA ASP A 152 -2.02 40.81 6.98
C ASP A 152 -3.42 41.27 6.61
N PRO A 153 -4.46 40.41 6.71
CA PRO A 153 -5.82 40.69 6.22
C PRO A 153 -6.55 41.82 6.96
N PHE A 154 -5.88 42.44 7.93
CA PHE A 154 -6.40 43.53 8.73
C PHE A 154 -5.52 44.79 8.68
N ASP A 155 -4.50 44.82 7.80
CA ASP A 155 -3.60 45.96 7.59
C ASP A 155 -3.51 46.36 6.11
N PRO A 156 -4.16 47.48 5.69
CA PRO A 156 -4.32 47.83 4.28
C PRO A 156 -3.03 48.33 3.59
N ASP A 157 -1.92 48.35 4.32
CA ASP A 157 -0.57 48.59 3.79
C ASP A 157 0.23 47.28 3.58
N SER A 158 -0.33 46.13 3.98
CA SER A 158 0.22 44.78 3.86
C SER A 158 -0.38 44.10 2.62
N LEU A 159 0.16 44.40 1.43
CA LEU A 159 -0.42 43.86 0.18
C LEU A 159 0.14 42.46 -0.19
N PRO A 160 -0.65 41.62 -0.87
CA PRO A 160 -0.23 40.34 -1.49
C PRO A 160 0.83 40.43 -2.59
N ASP A 161 1.99 41.04 -2.35
CA ASP A 161 2.94 41.43 -3.40
C ASP A 161 3.90 40.27 -3.84
N ALA A 162 3.38 39.04 -3.96
CA ALA A 162 4.15 37.87 -4.39
C ALA A 162 3.48 37.10 -5.56
N PRO A 163 4.21 36.78 -6.65
CA PRO A 163 3.66 36.01 -7.77
C PRO A 163 3.29 34.55 -7.49
N GLY A 164 3.60 34.02 -6.30
CA GLY A 164 3.27 32.66 -5.88
C GLY A 164 4.38 31.62 -6.08
N ILE A 165 4.13 30.39 -5.65
CA ILE A 165 4.93 29.18 -5.84
C ILE A 165 4.13 28.21 -6.71
N ILE A 166 4.73 27.67 -7.76
CA ILE A 166 4.13 26.60 -8.58
C ILE A 166 4.84 25.28 -8.27
N ALA A 167 4.07 24.24 -7.94
CA ALA A 167 4.56 22.91 -7.62
C ALA A 167 3.58 21.81 -8.06
N PHE A 168 4.06 20.59 -8.23
CA PHE A 168 3.17 19.43 -8.30
C PHE A 168 2.45 19.22 -6.95
N TYR A 169 1.18 18.81 -7.00
CA TYR A 169 0.29 18.67 -5.84
C TYR A 169 0.00 17.21 -5.47
N ALA A 170 -0.14 16.32 -6.46
CA ALA A 170 -0.16 14.87 -6.29
C ALA A 170 1.09 14.33 -6.98
N VAL A 171 1.87 13.48 -6.31
CA VAL A 171 3.29 13.40 -6.70
C VAL A 171 3.91 12.02 -6.79
N ASN A 172 3.14 10.96 -6.56
CA ASN A 172 3.29 9.66 -7.18
C ASN A 172 1.91 9.20 -7.62
N THR A 173 1.74 8.84 -8.90
CA THR A 173 0.46 8.40 -9.45
C THR A 173 0.64 7.14 -10.28
N THR A 174 -0.24 6.16 -10.15
CA THR A 174 -0.25 4.94 -10.95
C THR A 174 -1.39 5.03 -11.96
N GLY A 175 -1.10 4.76 -13.23
CA GLY A 175 -2.10 4.68 -14.29
C GLY A 175 -2.01 3.36 -15.03
N VAL A 176 -3.13 2.93 -15.60
CA VAL A 176 -3.21 1.71 -16.40
C VAL A 176 -3.18 2.09 -17.88
N GLU A 177 -2.49 1.31 -18.71
CA GLU A 177 -2.55 1.44 -20.17
C GLU A 177 -3.99 1.58 -20.69
N GLY A 178 -4.21 2.52 -21.61
CA GLY A 178 -5.53 2.84 -22.17
C GLY A 178 -6.30 3.92 -21.41
N ASP A 179 -5.87 4.26 -20.20
CA ASP A 179 -6.49 5.31 -19.38
C ASP A 179 -5.83 6.68 -19.58
N ILE A 180 -6.38 7.71 -18.92
CA ILE A 180 -5.80 9.04 -18.85
C ILE A 180 -5.31 9.27 -17.43
N LEU A 181 -4.00 9.32 -17.27
CA LEU A 181 -3.36 9.64 -16.00
C LEU A 181 -3.40 11.16 -15.76
N GLU A 182 -3.99 11.57 -14.63
CA GLU A 182 -4.10 12.98 -14.25
C GLU A 182 -3.03 13.37 -13.24
N VAL A 183 -2.26 14.42 -13.54
CA VAL A 183 -1.22 14.95 -12.63
C VAL A 183 -1.55 16.39 -12.26
N ALA A 184 -1.73 16.65 -10.97
CA ALA A 184 -2.13 17.95 -10.44
C ALA A 184 -0.91 18.87 -10.20
N VAL A 185 -1.02 20.13 -10.61
CA VAL A 185 -0.05 21.21 -10.38
C VAL A 185 -0.77 22.38 -9.71
N HIS A 186 -0.27 22.84 -8.59
CA HIS A 186 -0.89 23.90 -7.78
C HIS A 186 -0.04 25.17 -7.80
N ARG A 187 -0.69 26.32 -8.03
CA ARG A 187 -0.15 27.64 -7.69
C ARG A 187 -0.60 28.03 -6.28
N MET A 188 0.34 28.14 -5.36
CA MET A 188 0.13 28.45 -3.95
C MET A 188 0.87 29.73 -3.55
N ARG A 189 0.55 30.29 -2.39
CA ARG A 189 1.38 31.32 -1.73
C ARG A 189 1.62 32.61 -2.53
N GLY A 190 0.65 33.01 -3.38
CA GLY A 190 0.65 34.29 -4.09
C GLY A 190 -0.05 34.28 -5.46
N ALA A 191 -0.86 35.31 -5.72
CA ALA A 191 -1.69 35.44 -6.93
C ALA A 191 -1.24 36.60 -7.84
N THR A 192 -0.19 37.33 -7.47
CA THR A 192 0.17 38.60 -8.12
C THR A 192 0.74 38.40 -9.52
N GLY A 193 0.04 38.98 -10.50
CA GLY A 193 0.40 38.87 -11.90
C GLY A 193 0.09 37.49 -12.50
N ALA A 194 -0.01 37.45 -13.82
CA ALA A 194 -0.18 36.19 -14.55
C ALA A 194 1.15 35.41 -14.55
N VAL A 195 1.06 34.11 -14.28
CA VAL A 195 2.22 33.21 -14.22
C VAL A 195 2.00 32.01 -15.12
N SER A 196 3.09 31.43 -15.61
CA SER A 196 3.02 30.19 -16.37
C SER A 196 4.19 29.28 -16.06
N ILE A 197 3.98 27.99 -16.22
CA ILE A 197 5.01 26.97 -16.09
C ILE A 197 4.91 26.04 -17.30
N ASP A 198 6.04 25.69 -17.87
CA ASP A 198 6.10 24.62 -18.85
C ASP A 198 6.26 23.29 -18.11
N TYR A 199 5.65 22.23 -18.62
CA TYR A 199 5.92 20.87 -18.16
C TYR A 199 6.45 20.04 -19.32
N VAL A 200 7.35 19.12 -19.00
CA VAL A 200 7.96 18.22 -19.97
C VAL A 200 8.13 16.85 -19.36
N LEU A 201 7.91 15.83 -20.17
CA LEU A 201 8.25 14.47 -19.83
C LEU A 201 9.77 14.25 -19.95
N ASP A 202 10.37 13.72 -18.90
CA ASP A 202 11.81 13.51 -18.75
C ASP A 202 12.11 12.00 -18.70
N LEU A 203 11.85 11.31 -19.82
CA LEU A 203 12.08 9.87 -20.00
C LEU A 203 13.55 9.60 -20.32
N ALA A 204 14.35 9.27 -19.31
CA ALA A 204 15.61 8.59 -19.56
C ALA A 204 15.37 7.06 -19.50
N GLY A 205 14.78 6.50 -20.56
CA GLY A 205 14.75 5.05 -20.83
C GLY A 205 13.95 4.15 -19.88
N GLN A 206 12.84 4.63 -19.30
CA GLN A 206 12.08 3.93 -18.24
C GLN A 206 10.58 3.73 -18.55
N VAL A 207 10.14 4.15 -19.74
CA VAL A 207 8.76 4.01 -20.25
C VAL A 207 8.89 3.69 -21.74
N ASP A 208 8.19 2.66 -22.23
CA ASP A 208 8.24 2.32 -23.65
C ASP A 208 7.69 3.48 -24.49
N ALA A 209 8.31 3.68 -25.64
CA ALA A 209 7.90 4.70 -26.59
C ALA A 209 6.55 4.38 -27.26
N THR A 210 6.02 3.17 -27.08
CA THR A 210 4.67 2.75 -27.49
C THR A 210 3.59 3.23 -26.54
N ASP A 211 3.84 3.21 -25.22
CA ASP A 211 2.85 3.57 -24.18
C ASP A 211 2.60 5.06 -24.07
N MET A 212 3.59 5.87 -24.42
CA MET A 212 3.48 7.32 -24.37
C MET A 212 3.88 7.98 -25.68
N SER A 213 3.04 8.92 -26.15
CA SER A 213 3.36 9.69 -27.34
C SER A 213 4.65 10.53 -27.17
N GLU A 214 5.50 10.61 -28.20
CA GLU A 214 6.80 11.32 -28.21
C GLU A 214 6.76 12.85 -27.88
N ALA A 215 5.61 13.44 -27.56
CA ALA A 215 5.46 14.89 -27.36
C ALA A 215 4.61 15.25 -26.12
N VAL A 216 4.83 14.58 -24.99
CA VAL A 216 4.25 15.01 -23.71
C VAL A 216 4.99 16.25 -23.19
N GLY A 217 4.39 17.40 -23.45
CA GLY A 217 4.83 18.68 -22.90
C GLY A 217 3.84 19.80 -23.24
N GLY A 218 3.75 20.78 -22.36
CA GLY A 218 2.79 21.87 -22.50
C GLY A 218 3.09 23.02 -21.56
N THR A 219 2.20 24.00 -21.53
CA THR A 219 2.30 25.16 -20.65
C THR A 219 1.01 25.28 -19.87
N LEU A 220 1.11 25.33 -18.54
CA LEU A 220 0.01 25.73 -17.67
C LEU A 220 0.13 27.23 -17.40
N THR A 221 -0.98 27.95 -17.49
CA THR A 221 -1.05 29.41 -17.29
C THR A 221 -2.08 29.73 -16.22
N TRP A 222 -1.72 30.51 -15.22
CA TRP A 222 -2.64 31.14 -14.29
C TRP A 222 -2.74 32.63 -14.62
N GLU A 223 -3.95 33.14 -14.74
CA GLU A 223 -4.19 34.56 -14.91
C GLU A 223 -3.83 35.34 -13.62
N ALA A 224 -3.73 36.67 -13.72
CA ALA A 224 -3.49 37.49 -12.53
C ALA A 224 -4.67 37.35 -11.54
N GLY A 225 -4.37 37.04 -10.28
CA GLY A 225 -5.38 36.72 -9.26
C GLY A 225 -5.80 35.24 -9.21
N GLU A 226 -5.42 34.41 -10.18
CA GLU A 226 -5.82 32.99 -10.19
C GLU A 226 -4.85 32.14 -9.35
N ILE A 227 -5.37 31.50 -8.29
CA ILE A 227 -4.71 30.47 -7.45
C ILE A 227 -5.38 29.11 -7.67
N GLY A 228 -4.84 28.03 -7.11
CA GLY A 228 -5.46 26.70 -7.19
C GLY A 228 -4.83 25.73 -8.20
N ILE A 229 -5.44 24.55 -8.32
CA ILE A 229 -4.91 23.38 -9.04
C ILE A 229 -5.25 23.44 -10.54
N LYS A 230 -4.28 23.10 -11.38
CA LYS A 230 -4.48 22.75 -12.80
C LYS A 230 -3.95 21.35 -13.06
N ARG A 231 -4.54 20.66 -14.02
CA ARG A 231 -4.25 19.24 -14.30
C ARG A 231 -3.51 19.08 -15.62
N ILE A 232 -2.50 18.22 -15.60
CA ILE A 232 -1.85 17.65 -16.78
C ILE A 232 -2.54 16.32 -17.05
N TYR A 233 -2.97 16.12 -18.29
CA TYR A 233 -3.59 14.87 -18.74
C TYR A 233 -2.57 14.12 -19.58
N LEU A 234 -2.19 12.93 -19.11
CA LEU A 234 -1.27 12.01 -19.77
C LEU A 234 -2.08 10.83 -20.33
N PRO A 235 -2.36 10.77 -21.63
CA PRO A 235 -2.96 9.59 -22.23
C PRO A 235 -1.94 8.46 -22.22
N LEU A 236 -2.30 7.33 -21.63
CA LEU A 236 -1.52 6.09 -21.65
C LEU A 236 -2.06 5.22 -22.79
N THR A 237 -1.18 4.81 -23.69
CA THR A 237 -1.56 4.10 -24.92
C THR A 237 -1.64 2.62 -24.60
N GLU A 238 -2.83 2.02 -24.71
CA GLU A 238 -2.94 0.57 -24.66
C GLU A 238 -2.40 -0.04 -25.95
N ASP A 239 -1.49 -1.00 -25.81
CA ASP A 239 -0.97 -1.75 -26.94
C ASP A 239 -1.15 -3.28 -26.82
N SER A 240 -0.52 -4.06 -27.71
CA SER A 240 -0.69 -5.52 -27.78
C SER A 240 0.45 -6.33 -27.15
N LEU A 241 1.54 -5.69 -26.76
CA LEU A 241 2.68 -6.29 -26.08
C LEU A 241 2.34 -6.42 -24.60
N LEU A 242 2.73 -7.53 -23.97
CA LEU A 242 2.74 -7.59 -22.52
C LEU A 242 4.04 -6.94 -22.06
N GLU A 243 3.93 -5.84 -21.33
CA GLU A 243 5.01 -5.04 -20.80
C GLU A 243 5.00 -5.10 -19.27
N GLY A 244 6.18 -4.95 -18.67
CA GLY A 244 6.33 -4.88 -17.22
C GLY A 244 5.82 -3.54 -16.68
N ILE A 245 5.96 -3.33 -15.36
CA ILE A 245 5.56 -2.07 -14.75
C ILE A 245 6.60 -0.99 -15.04
N GLU A 246 6.17 0.11 -15.66
CA GLU A 246 7.06 1.17 -16.10
C GLU A 246 7.01 2.39 -15.18
N LYS A 247 8.09 3.18 -15.13
CA LYS A 247 8.18 4.38 -14.29
C LYS A 247 8.56 5.61 -15.11
N GLY A 248 7.63 6.56 -15.20
CA GLY A 248 7.84 7.83 -15.88
C GLY A 248 8.16 8.99 -14.93
N ARG A 249 8.76 10.05 -15.48
CA ARG A 249 9.09 11.28 -14.74
C ARG A 249 8.61 12.52 -15.46
N LEU A 250 7.88 13.39 -14.77
CA LEU A 250 7.50 14.72 -15.24
C LEU A 250 8.32 15.81 -14.54
N ARG A 251 8.60 16.89 -15.28
CA ARG A 251 9.31 18.07 -14.77
C ARG A 251 8.61 19.37 -15.11
N LEU A 252 8.48 20.22 -14.11
CA LEU A 252 8.14 21.63 -14.27
C LEU A 252 9.39 22.43 -14.66
N THR A 253 9.28 23.26 -15.69
CA THR A 253 10.36 24.03 -16.27
C THR A 253 9.89 25.43 -16.67
N ASN A 254 10.83 26.35 -16.84
CA ASN A 254 10.58 27.69 -17.38
C ASN A 254 9.44 28.48 -16.68
N PRO A 255 9.52 28.74 -15.35
CA PRO A 255 8.55 29.60 -14.68
C PRO A 255 8.61 31.03 -15.24
N VAL A 256 7.46 31.58 -15.61
CA VAL A 256 7.26 32.94 -16.11
C VAL A 256 6.33 33.70 -15.17
N GLY A 257 6.47 35.03 -15.10
CA GLY A 257 5.62 35.88 -14.26
C GLY A 257 6.16 36.11 -12.84
N GLY A 258 7.33 35.54 -12.52
CA GLY A 258 8.01 35.75 -11.24
C GLY A 258 7.62 34.76 -10.15
N ALA A 259 6.79 33.76 -10.47
CA ALA A 259 6.50 32.66 -9.55
C ALA A 259 7.79 31.90 -9.20
N LEU A 260 7.91 31.52 -7.94
CA LEU A 260 8.93 30.60 -7.47
C LEU A 260 8.53 29.17 -7.83
N LEU A 261 9.52 28.30 -7.95
CA LEU A 261 9.31 26.90 -8.27
C LEU A 261 9.45 26.07 -6.99
N GLY A 262 8.40 25.32 -6.64
CA GLY A 262 8.40 24.38 -5.52
C GLY A 262 8.81 22.98 -5.98
N GLN A 263 8.07 21.94 -5.56
CA GLN A 263 8.29 20.59 -6.06
C GLN A 263 8.09 20.53 -7.58
N SER A 264 9.20 20.39 -8.29
CA SER A 264 9.28 20.53 -9.75
C SER A 264 9.48 19.22 -10.49
N VAL A 265 9.49 18.11 -9.77
CA VAL A 265 9.66 16.76 -10.31
C VAL A 265 8.65 15.84 -9.62
N THR A 266 8.04 14.96 -10.40
CA THR A 266 7.14 13.90 -9.94
C THR A 266 7.40 12.63 -10.73
N MET A 267 7.21 11.48 -10.09
CA MET A 267 7.24 10.17 -10.74
C MET A 267 5.80 9.68 -10.93
N PHE A 268 5.60 8.83 -11.94
CA PHE A 268 4.38 8.09 -12.11
C PHE A 268 4.71 6.68 -12.56
N THR A 269 3.78 5.76 -12.29
CA THR A 269 3.90 4.35 -12.64
C THR A 269 2.87 4.03 -13.72
N ILE A 270 3.26 3.26 -14.74
CA ILE A 270 2.36 2.70 -15.74
C ILE A 270 2.26 1.20 -15.46
N VAL A 271 1.04 0.71 -15.33
CA VAL A 271 0.75 -0.72 -15.24
C VAL A 271 0.17 -1.15 -16.59
N ASP A 272 0.78 -2.14 -17.23
CA ASP A 272 0.20 -2.73 -18.42
C ASP A 272 -1.17 -3.31 -18.06
N ARG A 273 -2.18 -2.96 -18.85
CA ARG A 273 -3.55 -3.47 -18.67
C ARG A 273 -3.58 -4.99 -18.67
N LYS A 274 -2.67 -5.67 -19.36
CA LYS A 274 -2.57 -7.12 -19.47
C LYS A 274 -2.04 -7.79 -18.19
N LEU A 275 -1.35 -7.04 -17.32
CA LEU A 275 -0.98 -7.49 -15.97
C LEU A 275 -2.18 -7.48 -15.00
N LEU A 276 -3.25 -6.77 -15.35
CA LEU A 276 -4.49 -6.81 -14.57
C LEU A 276 -5.30 -8.05 -14.93
N PRO A 277 -6.10 -8.58 -13.99
CA PRO A 277 -7.03 -9.66 -14.29
C PRO A 277 -7.90 -9.30 -15.51
N GLN A 278 -7.85 -10.13 -16.55
CA GLN A 278 -8.59 -9.90 -17.80
C GLN A 278 -10.05 -10.37 -17.72
N ASP A 279 -10.41 -11.07 -16.64
CA ASP A 279 -11.77 -11.47 -16.38
C ASP A 279 -12.45 -10.37 -15.54
N GLU A 280 -13.49 -9.73 -16.09
CA GLU A 280 -14.31 -8.74 -15.34
C GLU A 280 -14.98 -9.37 -14.10
N LEU A 281 -14.91 -10.71 -13.96
CA LEU A 281 -15.34 -11.53 -12.85
C LEU A 281 -14.22 -11.85 -11.83
N ALA A 282 -13.09 -11.14 -11.88
CA ALA A 282 -12.03 -11.29 -10.89
C ALA A 282 -12.25 -10.37 -9.65
N PRO A 283 -11.75 -10.78 -8.46
CA PRO A 283 -11.74 -9.92 -7.27
C PRO A 283 -10.95 -8.61 -7.39
N GLY A 284 -10.07 -8.50 -8.38
CA GLY A 284 -9.26 -7.31 -8.63
C GLY A 284 -7.99 -7.21 -7.77
N LEU A 285 -7.12 -6.26 -8.12
CA LEU A 285 -5.87 -5.94 -7.42
C LEU A 285 -6.03 -4.67 -6.59
N ILE A 286 -5.60 -4.68 -5.34
CA ILE A 286 -5.64 -3.52 -4.44
C ILE A 286 -4.26 -2.88 -4.35
N GLY A 287 -4.17 -1.57 -4.62
CA GLY A 287 -2.89 -0.85 -4.59
C GLY A 287 -3.01 0.62 -4.20
N ILE A 288 -1.94 1.18 -3.63
CA ILE A 288 -1.81 2.62 -3.47
C ILE A 288 -1.52 3.21 -4.85
N VAL A 289 -2.48 3.93 -5.41
CA VAL A 289 -2.36 4.51 -6.76
C VAL A 289 -2.00 5.98 -6.75
N GLN A 290 -2.18 6.69 -5.63
CA GLN A 290 -1.77 8.09 -5.56
C GLN A 290 -1.48 8.55 -4.13
N HIS A 291 -0.40 9.31 -3.94
CA HIS A 291 -0.13 10.04 -2.69
C HIS A 291 0.89 11.17 -2.90
N ARG A 292 1.09 12.01 -1.88
CA ARG A 292 2.18 13.00 -1.89
C ARG A 292 3.47 12.43 -1.29
N PRO A 293 4.61 12.41 -2.01
CA PRO A 293 5.92 12.05 -1.46
C PRO A 293 6.52 13.10 -0.53
N HIS A 294 6.02 14.34 -0.49
CA HIS A 294 6.50 15.39 0.41
C HIS A 294 5.34 16.24 0.93
N ILE A 295 5.35 16.54 2.23
CA ILE A 295 4.42 17.45 2.91
C ILE A 295 5.16 18.20 4.01
N SER A 296 4.75 19.42 4.36
CA SER A 296 5.28 20.14 5.53
C SER A 296 4.40 19.91 6.76
N GLU A 297 4.97 19.96 7.97
CA GLU A 297 4.23 19.73 9.23
C GLU A 297 3.06 20.71 9.47
N GLY A 298 3.09 21.88 8.82
CA GLY A 298 2.01 22.87 8.87
C GLY A 298 0.93 22.72 7.80
N GLU A 299 1.01 21.71 6.91
CA GLU A 299 0.08 21.53 5.78
C GLU A 299 -1.13 20.63 6.09
N GLY A 300 -1.27 20.16 7.34
CA GLY A 300 -2.49 19.49 7.81
C GLY A 300 -2.48 17.97 7.63
N ALA A 301 -2.71 17.46 6.42
CA ALA A 301 -2.82 16.02 6.18
C ALA A 301 -2.27 15.59 4.82
N VAL A 302 -1.80 14.35 4.72
CA VAL A 302 -1.45 13.73 3.43
C VAL A 302 -2.58 12.82 2.97
N GLU A 303 -3.05 13.06 1.75
CA GLU A 303 -4.04 12.22 1.09
C GLU A 303 -3.36 11.04 0.40
N ILE A 304 -3.91 9.84 0.64
CA ILE A 304 -3.50 8.57 0.05
C ILE A 304 -4.71 7.97 -0.65
N VAL A 305 -4.60 7.70 -1.94
CA VAL A 305 -5.64 7.04 -2.74
C VAL A 305 -5.25 5.59 -2.95
N VAL A 306 -6.13 4.70 -2.52
CA VAL A 306 -6.03 3.25 -2.71
C VAL A 306 -7.13 2.83 -3.66
N ASP A 307 -6.80 2.04 -4.67
CA ASP A 307 -7.73 1.67 -5.73
C ASP A 307 -7.77 0.16 -5.97
N ARG A 308 -8.89 -0.28 -6.55
CA ARG A 308 -9.18 -1.65 -6.94
C ARG A 308 -9.16 -1.76 -8.46
N LEU A 309 -8.09 -2.30 -9.01
CA LEU A 309 -7.84 -2.36 -10.45
C LEU A 309 -8.15 -3.74 -11.04
N GLY A 310 -8.70 -3.76 -12.25
CA GLY A 310 -8.85 -4.99 -13.05
C GLY A 310 -9.95 -5.96 -12.62
N GLY A 311 -10.77 -5.63 -11.63
CA GLY A 311 -11.87 -6.51 -11.22
C GLY A 311 -12.74 -5.88 -10.14
N SER A 312 -14.02 -6.26 -10.12
CA SER A 312 -14.99 -5.77 -9.12
C SER A 312 -15.81 -6.90 -8.50
N GLU A 313 -15.49 -8.18 -8.77
CA GLU A 313 -16.30 -9.30 -8.27
C GLU A 313 -16.02 -9.60 -6.79
N GLY A 314 -17.09 -9.76 -6.03
CA GLY A 314 -17.02 -10.10 -4.62
C GLY A 314 -16.61 -8.91 -3.74
N ARG A 315 -16.99 -9.02 -2.47
CA ARG A 315 -16.58 -8.08 -1.43
C ARG A 315 -15.12 -8.32 -1.08
N VAL A 316 -14.30 -7.28 -1.12
CA VAL A 316 -12.86 -7.33 -0.82
C VAL A 316 -12.48 -6.23 0.17
N GLY A 317 -11.38 -6.43 0.89
CA GLY A 317 -10.89 -5.46 1.86
C GLY A 317 -9.38 -5.51 2.02
N ALA A 318 -8.82 -4.41 2.51
CA ALA A 318 -7.40 -4.27 2.82
C ALA A 318 -7.22 -3.33 4.01
N THR A 319 -6.05 -3.36 4.66
CA THR A 319 -5.71 -2.45 5.76
C THR A 319 -4.51 -1.61 5.37
N LEU A 320 -4.64 -0.28 5.42
CA LEU A 320 -3.53 0.64 5.27
C LEU A 320 -2.85 0.88 6.62
N GLU A 321 -1.59 0.48 6.71
CA GLU A 321 -0.72 0.71 7.85
C GLU A 321 0.34 1.78 7.51
N VAL A 322 0.50 2.75 8.40
CA VAL A 322 1.52 3.80 8.27
C VAL A 322 2.61 3.57 9.31
N VAL A 323 3.84 3.35 8.86
CA VAL A 323 5.00 3.17 9.71
C VAL A 323 5.78 4.48 9.78
N ALA A 324 5.78 5.09 10.97
CA ALA A 324 6.55 6.30 11.25
C ALA A 324 7.93 5.94 11.84
N PRO A 325 8.92 6.85 11.78
CA PRO A 325 10.17 6.67 12.50
C PRO A 325 9.88 6.71 14.01
N MET A 326 10.73 6.08 14.84
CA MET A 326 10.52 5.82 16.28
C MET A 326 10.20 7.06 17.17
N THR A 327 10.17 8.27 16.61
CA THR A 327 9.92 9.54 17.27
C THR A 327 8.74 10.35 16.69
N GLY A 328 8.03 9.83 15.67
CA GLY A 328 6.88 10.48 15.01
C GLY A 328 5.50 9.99 15.46
N PHE A 329 4.45 10.72 15.10
CA PHE A 329 3.05 10.27 15.23
C PHE A 329 2.84 9.05 14.35
N VAL A 330 2.31 7.95 14.91
CA VAL A 330 1.91 6.75 14.15
C VAL A 330 0.39 6.74 14.06
N PRO A 331 -0.19 6.96 12.87
CA PRO A 331 -1.62 6.85 12.64
C PRO A 331 -2.14 5.46 13.00
N GLN A 332 -3.42 5.34 13.37
CA GLN A 332 -4.02 4.02 13.48
C GLN A 332 -4.15 3.38 12.08
N PRO A 333 -4.03 2.05 11.97
CA PRO A 333 -4.35 1.36 10.71
C PRO A 333 -5.78 1.66 10.27
N VAL A 334 -5.96 1.88 8.96
CA VAL A 334 -7.25 2.19 8.35
C VAL A 334 -7.71 0.98 7.55
N HIS A 335 -8.90 0.46 7.87
CA HIS A 335 -9.50 -0.63 7.10
C HIS A 335 -10.29 -0.07 5.92
N LEU A 336 -10.11 -0.66 4.75
CA LEU A 336 -10.70 -0.25 3.48
C LEU A 336 -11.50 -1.41 2.92
N GLU A 337 -12.73 -1.14 2.49
CA GLU A 337 -13.64 -2.16 1.97
C GLU A 337 -14.29 -1.73 0.66
N TRP A 338 -14.45 -2.70 -0.24
CA TRP A 338 -15.20 -2.60 -1.49
C TRP A 338 -16.25 -3.69 -1.52
N GLU A 339 -17.49 -3.30 -1.79
CA GLU A 339 -18.59 -4.25 -1.96
C GLU A 339 -18.52 -4.96 -3.33
N ASP A 340 -19.35 -5.99 -3.50
CA ASP A 340 -19.48 -6.68 -4.79
C ASP A 340 -19.97 -5.71 -5.88
N GLY A 341 -19.19 -5.59 -6.95
CA GLY A 341 -19.40 -4.65 -8.05
C GLY A 341 -18.83 -3.25 -7.86
N ASP A 342 -18.21 -2.96 -6.70
CA ASP A 342 -17.59 -1.67 -6.41
C ASP A 342 -16.10 -1.67 -6.76
N ALA A 343 -15.69 -0.67 -7.55
CA ALA A 343 -14.30 -0.39 -7.93
C ALA A 343 -13.96 1.11 -7.79
N GLU A 344 -14.73 1.87 -7.00
CA GLU A 344 -14.42 3.28 -6.76
C GLU A 344 -13.21 3.42 -5.81
N PRO A 345 -12.27 4.33 -6.08
CA PRO A 345 -11.09 4.52 -5.23
C PRO A 345 -11.45 4.95 -3.81
N ARG A 346 -10.69 4.48 -2.83
CA ARG A 346 -10.78 4.91 -1.43
C ARG A 346 -9.71 5.94 -1.12
N ARG A 347 -10.10 7.02 -0.46
CA ARG A 347 -9.21 8.12 -0.06
C ARG A 347 -9.00 8.05 1.44
N VAL A 348 -7.75 8.04 1.86
CA VAL A 348 -7.35 8.04 3.27
C VAL A 348 -6.56 9.30 3.54
N SER A 349 -7.06 10.11 4.48
CA SER A 349 -6.37 11.29 4.95
C SER A 349 -5.56 10.95 6.21
N ILE A 350 -4.23 11.03 6.11
CA ILE A 350 -3.33 10.81 7.23
C ILE A 350 -2.94 12.17 7.82
N PRO A 351 -3.36 12.49 9.05
CA PRO A 351 -3.06 13.78 9.65
C PRO A 351 -1.56 13.90 9.95
N VAL A 352 -0.99 15.02 9.52
CA VAL A 352 0.36 15.46 9.84
C VAL A 352 0.23 16.57 10.88
N VAL A 353 0.44 16.21 12.13
CA VAL A 353 0.27 17.13 13.25
C VAL A 353 1.50 18.02 13.37
N TYR A 354 1.31 19.33 13.23
CA TYR A 354 2.33 20.30 13.62
C TYR A 354 2.70 20.10 15.08
N ASP A 355 3.99 19.94 15.34
CA ASP A 355 4.51 19.98 16.69
C ASP A 355 5.78 20.84 16.76
N PRO A 356 6.03 21.53 17.88
CA PRO A 356 7.07 22.56 17.97
C PRO A 356 8.48 21.99 18.22
N LEU A 357 8.74 20.75 17.78
CA LEU A 357 10.02 20.09 17.91
C LEU A 357 10.71 19.97 16.56
N VAL A 358 11.86 20.64 16.45
CA VAL A 358 12.72 20.52 15.28
C VAL A 358 13.33 19.11 15.19
N ARG A 359 12.93 18.31 14.20
CA ARG A 359 13.36 16.93 13.90
C ARG A 359 13.90 16.72 12.47
N GLY A 360 13.94 17.76 11.64
CA GLY A 360 14.34 17.62 10.23
C GLY A 360 13.30 16.86 9.39
N ARG A 361 13.71 16.28 8.25
CA ARG A 361 12.76 15.54 7.38
C ARG A 361 12.53 14.12 7.92
N LEU A 362 11.27 13.76 8.15
CA LEU A 362 10.85 12.43 8.61
C LEU A 362 10.30 11.62 7.44
N ARG A 363 10.67 10.33 7.34
CA ARG A 363 10.13 9.39 6.34
C ARG A 363 9.05 8.51 6.96
N TYR A 364 7.91 8.44 6.29
CA TYR A 364 6.78 7.59 6.64
C TYR A 364 6.59 6.55 5.55
N ASP A 365 6.58 5.27 5.91
CA ASP A 365 6.36 4.17 4.97
C ASP A 365 4.89 3.73 5.02
N LEU A 366 4.32 3.46 3.84
CA LEU A 366 2.93 3.07 3.62
C LEU A 366 2.87 1.60 3.20
N ASN A 367 2.15 0.80 3.99
CA ASN A 367 2.00 -0.63 3.74
C ASN A 367 0.52 -0.99 3.66
N LEU A 368 0.14 -1.73 2.62
CA LEU A 368 -1.15 -2.41 2.58
C LEU A 368 -0.98 -3.82 3.15
N THR A 369 -1.80 -4.17 4.12
CA THR A 369 -1.78 -5.45 4.83
C THR A 369 -3.19 -6.04 4.89
N HIS A 370 -3.30 -7.29 5.35
CA HIS A 370 -4.58 -7.95 5.64
C HIS A 370 -5.60 -7.89 4.48
N LEU A 371 -5.28 -8.51 3.34
CA LEU A 371 -6.22 -8.68 2.24
C LEU A 371 -7.35 -9.65 2.59
N GLU A 372 -8.55 -9.32 2.14
CA GLU A 372 -9.76 -10.13 2.27
C GLU A 372 -10.45 -10.32 0.92
N GLY A 373 -11.37 -11.29 0.84
CA GLY A 373 -12.24 -11.45 -0.33
C GLY A 373 -11.58 -12.03 -1.59
N GLY A 374 -10.34 -12.51 -1.50
CA GLY A 374 -9.62 -13.11 -2.63
C GLY A 374 -8.98 -12.10 -3.60
N ALA A 375 -9.00 -10.81 -3.27
CA ALA A 375 -8.16 -9.81 -3.93
C ALA A 375 -6.67 -10.08 -3.67
N GLN A 376 -5.83 -9.60 -4.59
CA GLN A 376 -4.38 -9.62 -4.46
C GLN A 376 -3.84 -8.19 -4.37
N PHE A 377 -2.61 -8.02 -3.93
CA PHE A 377 -1.98 -6.70 -3.94
C PHE A 377 -1.48 -6.37 -5.34
N LEU A 378 -1.69 -5.12 -5.75
CA LEU A 378 -0.88 -4.53 -6.79
C LEU A 378 0.53 -4.29 -6.22
N LEU A 379 1.59 -4.72 -6.91
CA LEU A 379 2.99 -4.50 -6.49
C LEU A 379 3.37 -5.12 -5.13
N GLY A 380 2.82 -6.27 -4.75
CA GLY A 380 3.23 -6.99 -3.53
C GLY A 380 2.82 -6.33 -2.19
N GLY A 381 2.07 -5.23 -2.20
CA GLY A 381 1.42 -4.63 -1.02
C GLY A 381 2.30 -3.71 -0.17
N ALA A 382 3.61 -3.63 -0.43
CA ALA A 382 4.54 -2.72 0.23
C ALA A 382 5.37 -1.96 -0.82
N GLY A 383 5.63 -0.67 -0.60
CA GLY A 383 6.59 0.03 -1.46
C GLY A 383 6.45 1.54 -1.59
N SER A 384 5.52 2.16 -0.87
CA SER A 384 5.30 3.60 -0.98
C SER A 384 5.72 4.33 0.28
N SER A 385 6.24 5.56 0.15
CA SER A 385 6.62 6.39 1.29
C SER A 385 6.41 7.86 1.01
N PHE A 386 6.30 8.65 2.08
CA PHE A 386 6.29 10.11 2.01
C PHE A 386 7.21 10.74 3.05
N LEU A 387 7.65 11.96 2.76
CA LEU A 387 8.53 12.75 3.60
C LEU A 387 7.78 13.93 4.22
N VAL A 388 7.85 14.05 5.54
CA VAL A 388 7.35 15.20 6.28
C VAL A 388 8.50 16.17 6.53
N THR A 389 8.36 17.42 6.10
CA THR A 389 9.34 18.49 6.33
C THR A 389 8.94 19.30 7.55
N ASP A 390 9.84 19.32 8.52
CA ASP A 390 9.79 20.18 9.69
C ASP A 390 9.99 21.67 9.29
N GLU A 391 8.99 22.50 9.63
CA GLU A 391 8.95 23.94 9.35
C GLU A 391 9.19 24.81 10.61
N ASP A 392 9.61 24.21 11.72
CA ASP A 392 9.76 24.95 12.96
C ASP A 392 10.91 25.97 12.93
N PRO A 393 10.70 27.18 13.50
CA PRO A 393 11.74 28.18 13.59
C PRO A 393 12.85 27.68 14.53
N SER A 394 13.98 27.33 13.95
CA SER A 394 15.15 26.90 14.71
C SER A 394 15.59 27.98 15.71
N PRO A 395 16.11 27.61 16.89
CA PRO A 395 16.53 28.56 17.91
C PRO A 395 17.55 29.53 17.32
N ALA A 396 17.47 30.82 17.67
CA ALA A 396 18.39 31.81 17.11
C ALA A 396 19.88 31.48 17.36
N GLY A 397 20.18 30.77 18.46
CA GLY A 397 21.50 30.24 18.80
C GLY A 397 21.93 28.99 18.02
N GLY A 398 21.04 28.36 17.26
CA GLY A 398 21.26 27.11 16.54
C GLY A 398 21.23 25.89 17.45
N TYR A 399 21.13 24.71 16.83
CA TYR A 399 21.25 23.44 17.51
C TYR A 399 22.70 22.97 17.53
N ILE A 400 23.05 22.20 18.56
CA ILE A 400 24.29 21.44 18.60
C ILE A 400 23.96 19.96 18.80
N ARG A 401 24.53 19.12 17.96
CA ARG A 401 24.38 17.67 17.96
C ARG A 401 25.67 16.97 17.52
N PHE A 402 25.74 15.66 17.72
CA PHE A 402 26.71 14.82 17.03
C PHE A 402 26.38 14.80 15.53
N ALA A 403 27.40 14.79 14.67
CA ALA A 403 27.20 14.86 13.21
C ALA A 403 26.77 13.51 12.58
N PHE A 404 26.88 12.41 13.33
CA PHE A 404 26.60 11.04 12.88
C PHE A 404 25.90 10.26 13.99
N ASP A 405 25.08 9.28 13.61
CA ASP A 405 24.27 8.51 14.56
C ASP A 405 25.10 7.43 15.27
N GLN A 406 26.17 6.90 14.66
CA GLN A 406 27.18 6.05 15.33
C GLN A 406 28.54 6.12 14.60
N PRO A 407 29.54 6.89 15.07
CA PRO A 407 30.89 6.78 14.54
C PRO A 407 31.52 5.45 14.99
N TRP A 408 32.18 4.75 14.06
CA TRP A 408 33.07 3.64 14.37
C TRP A 408 34.52 4.03 14.09
N VAL A 409 35.45 3.39 14.79
CA VAL A 409 36.90 3.60 14.63
C VAL A 409 37.60 2.27 14.84
N SER A 410 38.57 1.93 13.99
CA SER A 410 39.43 0.77 14.26
C SER A 410 40.37 1.07 15.43
N GLU A 411 40.59 0.12 16.33
CA GLU A 411 41.46 0.24 17.50
C GLU A 411 42.88 0.72 17.13
N ASN A 412 43.41 0.26 15.99
CA ASN A 412 44.73 0.63 15.48
C ASN A 412 44.82 2.06 14.90
N SER A 413 43.71 2.80 14.84
CA SER A 413 43.66 4.17 14.29
C SER A 413 44.45 5.17 15.14
N GLY A 414 44.65 4.85 16.42
CA GLY A 414 45.31 5.70 17.43
C GLY A 414 44.50 6.92 17.87
N PHE A 415 43.51 7.36 17.10
CA PHE A 415 42.49 8.31 17.54
C PHE A 415 41.18 8.16 16.77
N ALA A 416 40.07 8.43 17.45
CA ALA A 416 38.75 8.60 16.86
C ALA A 416 38.45 10.09 16.66
N GLU A 417 37.80 10.42 15.54
CA GLU A 417 37.33 11.78 15.28
C GLU A 417 35.84 11.89 15.58
N VAL A 418 35.50 12.61 16.65
CA VAL A 418 34.11 12.90 17.02
C VAL A 418 33.74 14.28 16.53
N VAL A 419 32.76 14.34 15.63
CA VAL A 419 32.33 15.58 14.99
C VAL A 419 31.05 16.07 15.65
N LEU A 420 31.08 17.30 16.15
CA LEU A 420 29.91 18.01 16.63
C LEU A 420 29.56 19.10 15.61
N THR A 421 28.27 19.26 15.32
CA THR A 421 27.80 20.25 14.34
C THR A 421 26.92 21.28 15.02
N ARG A 422 27.15 22.56 14.68
CA ARG A 422 26.21 23.64 14.96
C ARG A 422 25.50 24.04 13.67
N ASP A 423 24.20 23.88 13.61
CA ASP A 423 23.36 24.16 12.45
C ASP A 423 22.12 24.98 12.84
N TYR A 424 21.44 25.49 11.81
CA TYR A 424 20.17 26.24 11.88
C TYR A 424 20.13 27.53 12.71
N GLY A 425 21.24 27.95 13.33
CA GLY A 425 21.38 29.25 14.00
C GLY A 425 22.79 29.53 14.50
N ALA A 426 23.13 30.81 14.69
CA ALA A 426 24.49 31.24 15.00
C ALA A 426 24.56 32.41 15.99
N GLU A 427 23.43 32.78 16.59
CA GLU A 427 23.37 33.92 17.51
C GLU A 427 24.08 33.59 18.83
N GLY A 428 24.93 34.51 19.28
CA GLY A 428 25.69 34.34 20.52
C GLY A 428 26.80 33.28 20.44
N ASN A 429 27.59 33.19 21.50
CA ASN A 429 28.54 32.09 21.64
C ASN A 429 27.77 30.84 22.05
N ALA A 430 28.09 29.70 21.44
CA ALA A 430 27.56 28.41 21.83
C ALA A 430 28.71 27.49 22.22
N SER A 431 28.55 26.75 23.31
CA SER A 431 29.52 25.75 23.75
C SER A 431 28.88 24.54 24.41
N VAL A 432 29.49 23.39 24.22
CA VAL A 432 29.14 22.13 24.89
C VAL A 432 30.36 21.51 25.55
N ILE A 433 30.13 20.74 26.60
CA ILE A 433 31.14 19.83 27.16
C ILE A 433 30.82 18.43 26.66
N LEU A 434 31.76 17.81 25.95
CA LEU A 434 31.73 16.42 25.49
C LEU A 434 32.45 15.53 26.52
N GLU A 435 31.75 14.53 27.05
CA GLU A 435 32.27 13.61 28.08
C GLU A 435 31.85 12.17 27.80
N TYR A 436 32.71 11.20 28.13
CA TYR A 436 32.38 9.78 28.15
C TYR A 436 31.59 9.40 29.41
N GLN A 437 30.81 8.33 29.32
CA GLN A 437 29.98 7.83 30.40
C GLN A 437 30.60 6.60 31.10
N PRO A 438 30.40 6.46 32.42
CA PRO A 438 31.01 5.39 33.21
C PRO A 438 30.42 3.99 32.98
N PHE A 439 29.37 3.88 32.15
CA PHE A 439 28.73 2.61 31.78
C PHE A 439 29.15 2.11 30.38
N SER A 440 30.21 2.70 29.81
CA SER A 440 30.83 2.22 28.58
C SER A 440 31.33 0.77 28.72
N THR A 441 31.29 0.01 27.61
CA THR A 441 31.85 -1.35 27.61
C THR A 441 33.37 -1.29 27.45
N ALA A 442 33.86 -0.33 26.66
CA ALA A 442 35.28 0.02 26.61
C ALA A 442 35.76 0.54 27.98
N SER A 443 36.92 0.05 28.39
CA SER A 443 37.63 0.33 29.64
C SER A 443 38.65 1.47 29.52
N GLU A 444 38.50 2.45 30.41
CA GLU A 444 39.43 3.58 30.50
C GLU A 444 40.88 3.11 30.79
N ASN A 445 41.83 3.60 29.99
CA ASN A 445 43.26 3.26 29.99
C ASN A 445 43.62 1.84 29.54
N ALA A 446 42.64 1.05 29.10
CA ALA A 446 42.86 -0.14 28.28
C ALA A 446 42.66 0.26 26.81
N ASP A 447 41.47 0.78 26.49
CA ASP A 447 41.01 0.90 25.09
C ASP A 447 40.92 2.39 24.65
N PHE A 448 40.78 3.31 25.60
CA PHE A 448 40.82 4.75 25.33
C PHE A 448 41.35 5.57 26.52
N VAL A 449 41.75 6.82 26.24
CA VAL A 449 42.13 7.80 27.28
C VAL A 449 40.92 8.64 27.68
N ALA A 450 40.63 8.73 28.99
CA ALA A 450 39.56 9.56 29.53
C ALA A 450 39.59 11.01 29.00
N PHE A 451 38.43 11.50 28.55
CA PHE A 451 38.28 12.85 28.01
C PHE A 451 37.08 13.61 28.60
N SER A 452 37.24 14.94 28.67
CA SER A 452 36.18 15.91 28.96
C SER A 452 36.59 17.20 28.25
N GLU A 453 36.02 17.43 27.08
CA GLU A 453 36.43 18.51 26.18
C GLU A 453 35.35 19.58 26.05
N THR A 454 35.74 20.85 26.03
CA THR A 454 34.81 21.95 25.73
C THR A 454 34.95 22.35 24.27
N VAL A 455 33.85 22.25 23.53
CA VAL A 455 33.77 22.65 22.11
C VAL A 455 33.01 23.96 22.02
N GLU A 456 33.59 24.96 21.36
CA GLU A 456 33.06 26.32 21.30
C GLU A 456 32.91 26.83 19.86
N TRP A 457 31.75 27.42 19.56
CA TRP A 457 31.47 28.21 18.37
C TRP A 457 31.36 29.70 18.73
N ALA A 458 32.08 30.52 17.98
CA ALA A 458 31.99 31.97 18.08
C ALA A 458 30.62 32.48 17.59
N PRO A 459 30.23 33.72 17.94
CA PRO A 459 29.06 34.35 17.36
C PRO A 459 29.13 34.41 15.83
N GLY A 460 28.08 33.92 15.15
CA GLY A 460 28.00 33.84 13.70
C GLY A 460 28.71 32.62 13.08
N GLU A 461 29.33 31.76 13.90
CA GLU A 461 30.00 30.54 13.43
C GLU A 461 28.99 29.37 13.38
N ILE A 462 28.82 28.79 12.19
CA ILE A 462 28.04 27.57 11.89
C ILE A 462 28.96 26.51 11.32
N GLY A 463 28.54 25.25 11.36
CA GLY A 463 29.27 24.11 10.82
C GLY A 463 29.95 23.26 11.90
N SER A 464 30.72 22.29 11.44
CA SER A 464 31.20 21.19 12.28
C SER A 464 32.57 21.48 12.91
N LYS A 465 32.78 20.92 14.10
CA LYS A 465 34.06 20.91 14.82
C LYS A 465 34.37 19.49 15.25
N SER A 466 35.61 19.09 15.02
CA SER A 466 36.10 17.77 15.39
C SER A 466 36.85 17.80 16.72
N VAL A 467 36.58 16.79 17.55
CA VAL A 467 37.32 16.43 18.76
C VAL A 467 38.05 15.13 18.47
N ARG A 468 39.30 15.02 18.92
CA ARG A 468 40.08 13.78 18.78
C ARG A 468 40.11 13.04 20.11
N ILE A 469 39.59 11.83 20.12
CA ILE A 469 39.65 10.92 21.26
C ILE A 469 40.82 9.96 21.01
N GLU A 470 41.75 9.85 21.95
CA GLU A 470 42.88 8.92 21.83
C GLU A 470 42.40 7.49 22.08
N ILE A 471 42.58 6.63 21.08
CA ILE A 471 42.27 5.19 21.11
C ILE A 471 43.58 4.44 21.33
N LEU A 472 43.54 3.47 22.22
CA LEU A 472 44.69 2.68 22.60
C LEU A 472 44.58 1.34 21.87
N ASP A 473 45.62 1.02 21.12
CA ASP A 473 45.78 -0.21 20.34
C ASP A 473 46.41 -1.30 21.22
N ASP A 474 45.77 -2.45 21.33
CA ASP A 474 46.34 -3.65 21.95
C ASP A 474 46.42 -4.84 20.96
N ASP A 475 46.92 -6.01 21.40
CA ASP A 475 47.18 -7.17 20.51
C ASP A 475 46.21 -8.34 20.86
N ILE A 476 45.08 -8.06 21.50
CA ILE A 476 44.14 -9.04 22.06
C ILE A 476 42.79 -8.90 21.36
N GLU A 477 42.33 -10.01 20.78
CA GLU A 477 40.97 -10.16 20.26
C GLU A 477 39.94 -10.05 21.39
N ASP A 478 39.17 -8.96 21.44
CA ASP A 478 38.20 -8.69 22.51
C ASP A 478 36.80 -8.23 22.07
N ASN A 479 36.51 -8.30 20.75
CA ASN A 479 35.25 -7.93 20.08
C ASN A 479 34.96 -6.42 20.14
N ASN A 480 34.10 -5.93 19.24
CA ASN A 480 33.69 -4.53 19.21
C ASN A 480 33.23 -3.97 20.58
N GLU A 481 33.82 -2.86 20.98
CA GLU A 481 33.54 -2.17 22.24
C GLU A 481 32.90 -0.80 22.04
N PHE A 482 32.20 -0.29 23.05
CA PHE A 482 31.37 0.92 22.95
C PHE A 482 31.78 1.96 23.99
N ILE A 483 32.07 3.18 23.53
CA ILE A 483 32.17 4.38 24.36
C ILE A 483 30.85 5.15 24.25
N PHE A 484 30.12 5.24 25.36
CA PHE A 484 28.92 6.07 25.43
C PHE A 484 29.31 7.52 25.76
N MET A 485 28.84 8.46 24.97
CA MET A 485 29.19 9.87 25.05
C MET A 485 27.96 10.75 25.30
N THR A 486 28.18 11.86 25.99
CA THR A 486 27.16 12.90 26.20
C THR A 486 27.73 14.27 25.91
N ILE A 487 26.92 15.14 25.31
CA ILE A 487 27.17 16.58 25.27
C ILE A 487 26.28 17.29 26.29
N THR A 488 26.84 18.27 27.02
CA THR A 488 26.08 19.09 27.96
C THR A 488 26.23 20.58 27.67
N PRO A 489 25.18 21.41 27.83
CA PRO A 489 25.27 22.83 27.52
C PRO A 489 26.23 23.56 28.47
N ALA A 490 27.18 24.30 27.91
CA ALA A 490 28.17 25.06 28.66
C ALA A 490 28.04 26.59 28.49
N SER A 491 27.10 27.05 27.66
CA SER A 491 26.77 28.46 27.48
C SER A 491 25.26 28.70 27.51
N SER A 492 24.84 29.98 27.61
CA SER A 492 23.42 30.37 27.62
C SER A 492 22.75 30.40 26.25
N HIS A 493 23.50 30.30 25.14
CA HIS A 493 22.93 30.21 23.77
C HIS A 493 23.15 28.83 23.15
N THR A 494 23.57 27.85 23.96
CA THR A 494 23.67 26.46 23.54
C THR A 494 22.30 25.82 23.67
N VAL A 495 21.73 25.39 22.56
CA VAL A 495 20.59 24.48 22.54
C VAL A 495 21.09 23.15 21.98
N ILE A 496 20.99 22.09 22.77
CA ILE A 496 21.25 20.73 22.27
C ILE A 496 19.98 20.27 21.58
N GLU A 497 20.13 19.69 20.40
CA GLU A 497 18.99 19.12 19.69
C GLU A 497 18.32 18.03 20.54
N PRO A 498 16.99 18.09 20.72
CA PRO A 498 16.25 17.08 21.47
C PRO A 498 16.57 15.67 20.96
N GLY A 499 16.99 14.77 21.85
CA GLY A 499 17.37 13.40 21.48
C GLY A 499 18.82 13.24 20.99
N ALA A 500 19.50 14.29 20.54
CA ALA A 500 20.88 14.22 20.03
C ALA A 500 21.96 14.56 21.07
N GLY A 501 21.61 14.58 22.36
CA GLY A 501 22.53 14.89 23.46
C GLY A 501 23.48 13.75 23.82
N THR A 502 23.29 12.57 23.23
CA THR A 502 24.06 11.35 23.48
C THR A 502 24.45 10.68 22.17
N SER A 503 25.60 10.01 22.14
CA SER A 503 26.06 9.23 20.99
C SER A 503 26.92 8.05 21.49
N ILE A 504 27.11 7.05 20.63
CA ILE A 504 27.92 5.87 20.91
C ILE A 504 29.05 5.84 19.88
N LEU A 505 30.29 5.77 20.33
CA LEU A 505 31.46 5.49 19.49
C LEU A 505 31.77 3.99 19.59
N VAL A 506 31.80 3.30 18.45
CA VAL A 506 32.19 1.89 18.35
C VAL A 506 33.69 1.81 18.11
N ILE A 507 34.42 1.10 18.96
CA ILE A 507 35.80 0.70 18.72
C ILE A 507 35.73 -0.67 18.07
N GLN A 508 36.17 -0.75 16.81
CA GLN A 508 36.28 -2.00 16.08
C GLN A 508 37.66 -2.58 16.28
N ASP A 509 37.69 -3.81 16.77
CA ASP A 509 38.90 -4.61 16.89
C ASP A 509 39.30 -5.07 15.46
N PRO A 510 40.40 -4.56 14.88
CA PRO A 510 40.81 -4.95 13.53
C PRO A 510 41.31 -6.39 13.46
N GLU A 511 41.60 -7.03 14.59
CA GLU A 511 41.88 -8.44 14.69
C GLU A 511 40.59 -9.31 14.59
N ASP A 512 39.41 -8.69 14.51
CA ASP A 512 38.06 -9.28 14.28
C ASP A 512 37.60 -9.23 12.79
N LEU A 513 38.43 -8.74 11.84
CA LEU A 513 38.05 -8.50 10.43
C LEU A 513 38.12 -9.73 9.48
N ASP A 514 37.88 -10.95 9.95
CA ASP A 514 37.83 -12.15 9.06
C ASP A 514 36.39 -12.52 8.65
N ASP A 515 35.38 -11.70 9.00
CA ASP A 515 33.95 -12.04 8.86
C ASP A 515 33.07 -11.01 8.09
N GLU A 516 33.61 -9.94 7.48
CA GLU A 516 32.81 -9.07 6.56
C GLU A 516 32.81 -9.65 5.14
N LEU A 517 31.60 -9.79 4.56
CA LEU A 517 31.39 -10.28 3.21
C LEU A 517 31.96 -9.27 2.20
N ASP A 518 32.72 -9.78 1.22
CA ASP A 518 33.37 -9.07 0.12
C ASP A 518 33.07 -9.93 -1.12
N THR A 519 31.92 -9.66 -1.73
CA THR A 519 31.25 -10.51 -2.72
C THR A 519 32.02 -10.53 -4.04
N ASP A 520 32.57 -9.41 -4.46
CA ASP A 520 33.33 -9.28 -5.70
C ASP A 520 34.87 -9.46 -5.53
N GLY A 521 35.37 -9.37 -4.29
CA GLY A 521 36.76 -9.59 -3.93
C GLY A 521 37.69 -8.44 -4.29
N ASP A 522 37.19 -7.21 -4.46
CA ASP A 522 38.01 -6.04 -4.80
C ASP A 522 38.71 -5.41 -3.58
N GLY A 523 38.28 -5.81 -2.38
CA GLY A 523 38.83 -5.42 -1.09
C GLY A 523 38.11 -4.26 -0.41
N GLU A 524 36.99 -3.80 -0.95
CA GLU A 524 35.96 -3.02 -0.28
C GLU A 524 34.84 -3.97 0.20
N PRO A 525 34.52 -4.06 1.51
CA PRO A 525 33.43 -4.92 1.97
C PRO A 525 32.06 -4.44 1.46
N ASP A 526 31.12 -5.36 1.22
CA ASP A 526 29.76 -5.10 0.69
C ASP A 526 29.04 -3.94 1.41
N LEU A 527 29.25 -3.77 2.72
CA LEU A 527 28.64 -2.68 3.49
C LEU A 527 29.08 -1.27 3.03
N PHE A 528 30.21 -1.17 2.34
CA PHE A 528 30.84 0.05 1.88
C PHE A 528 31.03 0.12 0.37
N ASP A 529 30.80 -0.99 -0.34
CA ASP A 529 30.68 -1.02 -1.79
C ASP A 529 29.28 -0.52 -2.20
N ASN A 530 29.13 -0.09 -3.45
CA ASN A 530 27.87 0.41 -4.02
C ASN A 530 27.44 -0.39 -5.26
N ASP A 531 28.16 -1.47 -5.53
CA ASP A 531 28.08 -2.39 -6.66
C ASP A 531 28.74 -3.71 -6.19
N ASP A 532 28.09 -4.37 -5.23
CA ASP A 532 28.61 -5.45 -4.37
C ASP A 532 29.14 -6.67 -5.16
N ASP A 533 28.71 -6.87 -6.39
CA ASP A 533 29.19 -7.93 -7.30
C ASP A 533 29.90 -7.42 -8.56
N ASN A 534 29.97 -6.09 -8.73
CA ASN A 534 30.67 -5.37 -9.79
C ASN A 534 30.24 -5.77 -11.22
N ASP A 535 28.95 -6.10 -11.40
CA ASP A 535 28.37 -6.41 -12.71
C ASP A 535 28.10 -5.15 -13.57
N GLY A 536 28.07 -3.98 -12.91
CA GLY A 536 27.86 -2.66 -13.50
C GLY A 536 26.47 -2.05 -13.28
N VAL A 537 25.61 -2.71 -12.49
CA VAL A 537 24.36 -2.20 -11.93
C VAL A 537 24.57 -2.00 -10.43
N THR A 538 24.38 -0.77 -9.93
CA THR A 538 24.58 -0.49 -8.50
C THR A 538 23.49 -1.16 -7.67
N ASP A 539 23.78 -1.61 -6.44
CA ASP A 539 22.87 -2.35 -5.54
C ASP A 539 21.48 -1.73 -5.40
N PHE A 540 21.38 -0.40 -5.47
CA PHE A 540 20.10 0.31 -5.38
C PHE A 540 19.14 0.04 -6.56
N PHE A 541 19.69 -0.34 -7.70
CA PHE A 541 18.97 -0.64 -8.95
C PHE A 541 19.10 -2.12 -9.34
N ASP A 542 19.65 -2.94 -8.46
CA ASP A 542 19.90 -4.35 -8.69
C ASP A 542 18.95 -5.17 -7.79
N ASP A 543 18.12 -6.02 -8.41
CA ASP A 543 17.22 -6.91 -7.67
C ASP A 543 17.99 -8.08 -7.02
N PHE A 544 19.20 -8.38 -7.51
CA PHE A 544 20.13 -9.39 -7.00
C PHE A 544 21.54 -8.81 -6.78
N PRO A 545 21.75 -7.88 -5.83
CA PRO A 545 23.00 -7.12 -5.66
C PRO A 545 24.29 -7.93 -5.42
N THR A 546 24.19 -9.25 -5.26
CA THR A 546 25.33 -10.13 -4.93
C THR A 546 25.54 -11.24 -5.97
N ASP A 547 24.73 -11.28 -7.04
CA ASP A 547 24.90 -12.22 -8.14
C ASP A 547 25.28 -11.51 -9.44
N PRO A 548 26.56 -11.54 -9.85
CA PRO A 548 27.03 -10.79 -11.01
C PRO A 548 26.52 -11.30 -12.36
N ASN A 549 25.62 -12.29 -12.37
CA ASN A 549 24.95 -12.80 -13.56
C ASN A 549 23.48 -12.42 -13.62
N GLU A 550 22.96 -11.74 -12.61
CA GLU A 550 21.56 -11.36 -12.52
C GLU A 550 21.40 -9.95 -11.96
N SER A 551 20.49 -9.18 -12.56
CA SER A 551 20.21 -7.82 -12.08
C SER A 551 18.73 -7.44 -12.14
N GLN A 552 17.87 -8.30 -12.69
CA GLN A 552 16.44 -8.01 -12.90
C GLN A 552 15.59 -9.20 -12.47
N ASP A 553 14.51 -8.90 -11.75
CA ASP A 553 13.40 -9.80 -11.45
C ASP A 553 12.11 -9.16 -11.98
N THR A 554 11.77 -9.44 -13.24
CA THR A 554 10.72 -8.68 -13.94
C THR A 554 9.32 -8.91 -13.35
N ASP A 555 9.03 -10.09 -12.82
CA ASP A 555 7.73 -10.42 -12.24
C ASP A 555 7.70 -10.51 -10.70
N GLY A 556 8.87 -10.46 -10.06
CA GLY A 556 9.03 -10.30 -8.61
C GLY A 556 8.88 -11.60 -7.83
N ASP A 557 9.12 -12.76 -8.45
CA ASP A 557 8.98 -14.07 -7.81
C ASP A 557 10.25 -14.51 -7.03
N GLY A 558 11.34 -13.78 -7.19
CA GLY A 558 12.63 -14.01 -6.56
C GLY A 558 13.60 -14.87 -7.37
N VAL A 559 13.27 -15.22 -8.61
CA VAL A 559 14.15 -15.85 -9.60
C VAL A 559 14.54 -14.82 -10.66
N GLY A 560 15.83 -14.75 -10.97
CA GLY A 560 16.34 -13.80 -11.95
C GLY A 560 15.91 -14.05 -13.38
N ASP A 561 15.67 -12.99 -14.15
CA ASP A 561 15.28 -13.05 -15.56
C ASP A 561 16.21 -13.92 -16.44
N ASN A 562 17.49 -14.06 -16.10
CA ASN A 562 18.43 -14.87 -16.87
C ASN A 562 18.33 -16.38 -16.56
N GLU A 563 17.86 -16.75 -15.37
CA GLU A 563 17.60 -18.14 -14.96
C GLU A 563 16.14 -18.55 -15.15
N ASP A 564 15.22 -17.59 -15.16
CA ASP A 564 13.79 -17.80 -15.31
C ASP A 564 13.38 -18.09 -16.76
N LEU A 565 12.63 -19.18 -16.96
CA LEU A 565 12.06 -19.57 -18.26
C LEU A 565 10.74 -18.85 -18.56
N PHE A 566 10.08 -18.28 -17.56
CA PHE A 566 8.90 -17.43 -17.66
C PHE A 566 9.05 -16.10 -16.89
N PRO A 567 9.97 -15.19 -17.29
CA PRO A 567 10.27 -13.92 -16.58
C PRO A 567 9.11 -12.91 -16.42
N LEU A 568 7.90 -13.27 -16.80
CA LEU A 568 6.70 -12.43 -16.76
C LEU A 568 5.54 -13.09 -16.00
N ASP A 569 5.73 -14.29 -15.48
CA ASP A 569 4.72 -15.06 -14.75
C ASP A 569 5.28 -15.49 -13.40
N ALA A 570 5.06 -14.67 -12.38
CA ALA A 570 5.55 -14.92 -11.02
C ALA A 570 5.02 -16.21 -10.36
N THR A 571 4.22 -17.00 -11.07
CA THR A 571 3.76 -18.32 -10.63
C THR A 571 4.49 -19.48 -11.30
N GLU A 572 5.40 -19.22 -12.25
CA GLU A 572 6.14 -20.22 -13.02
C GLU A 572 7.58 -19.77 -13.23
N PHE A 573 8.56 -20.62 -12.93
CA PHE A 573 9.98 -20.30 -13.17
C PHE A 573 10.74 -21.38 -13.94
N GLN A 574 10.13 -22.56 -14.12
CA GLN A 574 10.78 -23.75 -14.68
C GLN A 574 9.85 -24.48 -15.66
N ASP A 575 10.43 -25.04 -16.72
CA ASP A 575 9.79 -25.84 -17.77
C ASP A 575 10.69 -27.05 -18.05
N SER A 576 10.43 -28.13 -17.31
CA SER A 576 11.31 -29.29 -17.23
C SER A 576 11.33 -30.13 -18.52
N ASP A 577 10.24 -30.14 -19.28
CA ASP A 577 10.11 -30.88 -20.53
C ASP A 577 10.18 -30.01 -21.81
N GLN A 578 10.18 -28.70 -21.65
CA GLN A 578 10.27 -27.67 -22.70
C GLN A 578 9.06 -27.66 -23.63
N ASP A 579 7.87 -27.98 -23.13
CA ASP A 579 6.63 -27.93 -23.89
C ASP A 579 5.99 -26.53 -23.91
N GLY A 580 6.44 -25.64 -23.01
CA GLY A 580 6.03 -24.25 -22.87
C GLY A 580 4.92 -24.02 -21.84
N ILE A 581 4.58 -25.03 -21.04
CA ILE A 581 3.78 -24.91 -19.82
C ILE A 581 4.76 -25.03 -18.63
N GLY A 582 4.66 -24.15 -17.64
CA GLY A 582 5.55 -24.21 -16.48
C GLY A 582 5.17 -25.34 -15.52
N ASP A 583 6.18 -25.86 -14.79
CA ASP A 583 6.06 -27.03 -13.90
C ASP A 583 4.99 -26.85 -12.80
N ASN A 584 4.58 -25.63 -12.41
CA ASN A 584 3.51 -25.48 -11.39
C ASN A 584 2.10 -25.67 -11.99
N THR A 585 1.95 -25.46 -13.30
CA THR A 585 0.70 -25.58 -14.05
C THR A 585 0.62 -26.89 -14.82
N ASP A 586 1.77 -27.41 -15.27
CA ASP A 586 1.83 -28.73 -15.89
C ASP A 586 1.45 -29.81 -14.87
N ALA A 587 0.89 -30.90 -15.37
CA ALA A 587 0.49 -32.04 -14.57
C ALA A 587 1.35 -33.28 -14.86
N ASP A 588 2.35 -33.16 -15.73
CA ASP A 588 3.29 -34.19 -16.21
C ASP A 588 4.61 -33.49 -16.58
N ASP A 589 5.32 -32.97 -15.58
CA ASP A 589 6.46 -32.03 -15.72
C ASP A 589 7.64 -32.55 -16.56
N ASP A 590 7.75 -33.87 -16.76
CA ASP A 590 8.77 -34.50 -17.60
C ASP A 590 8.22 -35.20 -18.86
N ASN A 591 6.90 -35.11 -19.08
CA ASN A 591 6.15 -35.62 -20.22
C ASN A 591 6.37 -37.12 -20.49
N ASP A 592 6.55 -37.92 -19.44
CA ASP A 592 6.77 -39.37 -19.55
C ASP A 592 5.49 -40.21 -19.60
N LEU A 593 4.32 -39.54 -19.58
CA LEU A 593 2.97 -40.10 -19.54
C LEU A 593 2.53 -40.63 -18.17
N ILE A 594 3.19 -40.22 -17.10
CA ILE A 594 2.74 -40.41 -15.73
C ILE A 594 2.60 -39.01 -15.09
N ALA A 595 1.39 -38.63 -14.71
CA ALA A 595 1.20 -37.34 -14.05
C ALA A 595 1.94 -37.24 -12.69
N ASP A 596 2.41 -36.06 -12.29
CA ASP A 596 3.22 -35.83 -11.07
C ASP A 596 2.51 -36.33 -9.81
N THR A 597 1.19 -36.14 -9.76
CA THR A 597 0.35 -36.64 -8.65
C THR A 597 0.38 -38.17 -8.52
N THR A 598 0.55 -38.86 -9.64
CA THR A 598 0.71 -40.32 -9.72
C THR A 598 2.14 -40.72 -9.38
N GLU A 599 3.14 -40.00 -9.88
CA GLU A 599 4.53 -40.25 -9.54
C GLU A 599 4.81 -40.08 -8.06
N LEU A 600 4.35 -38.99 -7.45
CA LEU A 600 4.45 -38.76 -6.02
C LEU A 600 3.76 -39.86 -5.20
N LEU A 601 2.65 -40.41 -5.72
CA LEU A 601 1.94 -41.53 -5.09
C LEU A 601 2.76 -42.82 -5.11
N PHE A 602 3.51 -43.06 -6.19
CA PHE A 602 4.33 -44.26 -6.37
C PHE A 602 5.80 -44.07 -5.93
N GLY A 603 6.20 -42.84 -5.60
CA GLY A 603 7.57 -42.48 -5.19
C GLY A 603 8.53 -42.37 -6.37
N LEU A 604 8.02 -42.05 -7.56
CA LEU A 604 8.78 -41.64 -8.74
C LEU A 604 9.08 -40.13 -8.65
N ASN A 605 9.92 -39.62 -9.55
CA ASN A 605 10.38 -38.24 -9.57
C ASN A 605 9.77 -37.48 -10.76
N PRO A 606 8.89 -36.49 -10.51
CA PRO A 606 8.21 -35.72 -11.56
C PRO A 606 9.07 -35.03 -12.61
N LEU A 607 10.37 -34.89 -12.34
CA LEU A 607 11.32 -34.20 -13.21
C LEU A 607 12.33 -35.17 -13.87
N ASP A 608 12.16 -36.50 -13.76
CA ASP A 608 13.06 -37.50 -14.34
C ASP A 608 12.31 -38.54 -15.20
N PRO A 609 12.21 -38.30 -16.52
CA PRO A 609 11.41 -39.15 -17.40
C PRO A 609 12.03 -40.54 -17.61
N GLY A 610 13.25 -40.74 -17.07
CA GLY A 610 13.95 -42.00 -17.10
C GLY A 610 13.38 -43.04 -16.12
N ASP A 611 12.65 -42.62 -15.10
CA ASP A 611 12.17 -43.53 -14.07
C ASP A 611 10.86 -44.26 -14.43
N ALA A 612 10.03 -43.70 -15.32
CA ALA A 612 8.90 -44.38 -15.95
C ALA A 612 9.29 -45.69 -16.66
N GLU A 613 10.42 -45.68 -17.35
CA GLU A 613 10.93 -46.82 -18.11
C GLU A 613 11.76 -47.79 -17.25
N ALA A 614 12.02 -47.46 -15.98
CA ALA A 614 12.67 -48.35 -15.06
C ALA A 614 11.73 -49.50 -14.64
N ASP A 615 12.31 -50.57 -14.11
CA ASP A 615 11.60 -51.75 -13.61
C ASP A 615 12.16 -52.03 -12.21
N PHE A 616 11.55 -51.40 -11.20
CA PHE A 616 12.10 -51.34 -9.84
C PHE A 616 12.08 -52.71 -9.14
N ASP A 617 11.05 -53.52 -9.37
CA ASP A 617 10.91 -54.83 -8.74
C ASP A 617 11.45 -56.00 -9.59
N SER A 618 11.81 -55.73 -10.85
CA SER A 618 12.35 -56.68 -11.83
C SER A 618 11.39 -57.80 -12.22
N ASP A 619 10.09 -57.54 -12.24
CA ASP A 619 9.06 -58.49 -12.69
C ASP A 619 8.88 -58.50 -14.23
N GLY A 620 9.43 -57.49 -14.91
CA GLY A 620 9.41 -57.33 -16.35
C GLY A 620 8.37 -56.35 -16.91
N PHE A 621 7.68 -55.60 -16.05
CA PHE A 621 6.89 -54.41 -16.41
C PHE A 621 7.66 -53.14 -16.02
N SER A 622 7.42 -52.04 -16.74
CA SER A 622 8.00 -50.75 -16.34
C SER A 622 7.15 -50.07 -15.26
N ASN A 623 7.77 -49.18 -14.48
CA ASN A 623 7.10 -48.38 -13.48
C ASN A 623 5.90 -47.63 -14.07
N ALA A 624 6.00 -47.12 -15.30
CA ALA A 624 4.89 -46.50 -16.02
C ALA A 624 3.73 -47.48 -16.31
N GLU A 625 4.04 -48.70 -16.75
CA GLU A 625 3.02 -49.73 -17.02
C GLU A 625 2.27 -50.12 -15.73
N GLU A 626 2.98 -50.10 -14.61
CA GLU A 626 2.47 -50.43 -13.30
C GLU A 626 1.66 -49.30 -12.67
N ALA A 627 2.21 -48.09 -12.62
CA ALA A 627 1.57 -46.87 -12.12
C ALA A 627 0.25 -46.59 -12.88
N ASN A 628 0.27 -46.67 -14.21
CA ASN A 628 -0.92 -46.52 -15.06
C ASN A 628 -1.93 -47.69 -14.94
N SER A 629 -1.57 -48.77 -14.25
CA SER A 629 -2.47 -49.88 -13.94
C SER A 629 -2.95 -49.92 -12.49
N GLY A 630 -2.38 -49.07 -11.63
CA GLY A 630 -2.58 -49.10 -10.19
C GLY A 630 -1.96 -50.33 -9.50
N SER A 631 -0.99 -50.98 -10.14
CA SER A 631 -0.17 -52.02 -9.49
C SER A 631 0.99 -51.39 -8.71
N ASP A 632 1.65 -52.18 -7.87
CA ASP A 632 2.62 -51.66 -6.90
C ASP A 632 4.02 -51.84 -7.49
N ILE A 633 4.65 -50.72 -7.88
CA ILE A 633 5.95 -50.67 -8.58
C ILE A 633 7.11 -51.34 -7.81
N ASN A 634 6.90 -51.68 -6.54
CA ASN A 634 7.89 -52.29 -5.67
C ASN A 634 7.55 -53.74 -5.25
N ASP A 635 6.45 -54.32 -5.75
CA ASP A 635 6.01 -55.68 -5.40
C ASP A 635 5.88 -56.59 -6.63
N LEU A 636 6.88 -57.47 -6.80
CA LEU A 636 6.98 -58.50 -7.84
C LEU A 636 5.71 -59.40 -7.99
N GLY A 637 4.82 -59.41 -7.00
CA GLY A 637 3.54 -60.13 -7.05
C GLY A 637 2.35 -59.32 -7.58
N SER A 638 2.49 -58.01 -7.70
CA SER A 638 1.48 -57.03 -8.06
C SER A 638 1.55 -56.73 -9.56
N LEU A 639 0.99 -57.62 -10.37
CA LEU A 639 1.08 -57.49 -11.82
C LEU A 639 0.01 -56.52 -12.39
N PRO A 640 0.34 -55.72 -13.42
CA PRO A 640 -0.61 -54.90 -14.15
C PRO A 640 -1.83 -55.69 -14.66
N GLY A 641 -3.03 -55.18 -14.36
CA GLY A 641 -4.29 -55.76 -14.83
C GLY A 641 -4.64 -55.36 -16.28
N PRO A 642 -5.55 -56.08 -16.97
CA PRO A 642 -5.94 -55.77 -18.36
C PRO A 642 -6.74 -54.47 -18.52
N GLY A 643 -7.08 -53.80 -17.42
CA GLY A 643 -7.73 -52.49 -17.42
C GLY A 643 -9.26 -52.49 -17.33
N VAL A 644 -9.81 -51.29 -17.15
CA VAL A 644 -11.26 -51.03 -17.07
C VAL A 644 -11.75 -50.42 -18.38
N ILE A 645 -12.84 -50.96 -18.94
CA ILE A 645 -13.49 -50.42 -20.14
C ILE A 645 -14.85 -49.81 -19.78
N GLU A 646 -15.09 -48.58 -20.22
CA GLU A 646 -16.35 -47.87 -20.03
C GLU A 646 -16.76 -47.07 -21.28
N PHE A 647 -18.02 -46.61 -21.31
CA PHE A 647 -18.44 -45.62 -22.30
C PHE A 647 -17.97 -44.24 -21.86
N ALA A 648 -17.32 -43.49 -22.76
CA ALA A 648 -16.76 -42.17 -22.44
C ALA A 648 -17.85 -41.11 -22.15
N ILE A 649 -19.11 -41.39 -22.49
CA ILE A 649 -20.28 -40.57 -22.20
C ILE A 649 -21.49 -41.48 -21.93
N GLY A 650 -22.25 -41.19 -20.87
CA GLY A 650 -23.38 -42.03 -20.44
C GLY A 650 -24.65 -41.93 -21.31
N SER A 651 -24.85 -40.84 -22.06
CA SER A 651 -25.97 -40.66 -22.99
C SER A 651 -25.61 -39.69 -24.10
N THR A 652 -26.04 -39.95 -25.33
CA THR A 652 -25.78 -39.11 -26.51
C THR A 652 -27.09 -38.72 -27.18
N TYR A 653 -27.23 -37.49 -27.64
CA TYR A 653 -28.36 -37.03 -28.45
C TYR A 653 -27.87 -36.62 -29.84
N ALA A 654 -28.63 -36.93 -30.89
CA ALA A 654 -28.33 -36.53 -32.26
C ALA A 654 -29.57 -35.99 -32.95
N VAL A 655 -29.35 -35.12 -33.92
CA VAL A 655 -30.38 -34.56 -34.79
C VAL A 655 -30.42 -35.37 -36.08
N GLU A 656 -31.60 -35.52 -36.70
CA GLU A 656 -31.77 -36.22 -37.98
C GLU A 656 -30.76 -35.72 -39.04
N GLY A 657 -29.92 -36.63 -39.56
CA GLY A 657 -28.86 -36.32 -40.51
C GLY A 657 -27.47 -36.10 -39.91
N GLN A 658 -27.28 -36.32 -38.60
CA GLN A 658 -25.98 -36.30 -37.93
C GLN A 658 -25.55 -37.69 -37.46
N ASP A 659 -24.27 -38.00 -37.69
CA ASP A 659 -23.64 -39.24 -37.22
C ASP A 659 -23.76 -39.38 -35.70
N ILE A 660 -24.32 -40.51 -35.25
CA ILE A 660 -24.30 -40.88 -33.84
C ILE A 660 -22.98 -41.56 -33.53
N ILE A 661 -22.06 -40.82 -32.92
CA ILE A 661 -20.72 -41.30 -32.55
C ILE A 661 -20.73 -41.81 -31.11
N VAL A 662 -20.46 -43.10 -30.94
CA VAL A 662 -20.28 -43.71 -29.62
C VAL A 662 -18.79 -43.83 -29.33
N ARG A 663 -18.36 -43.31 -28.18
CA ARG A 663 -16.98 -43.33 -27.69
C ARG A 663 -16.84 -44.31 -26.52
N VAL A 664 -15.84 -45.18 -26.57
CA VAL A 664 -15.52 -46.18 -25.54
C VAL A 664 -14.10 -45.92 -25.09
N HIS A 665 -13.91 -45.85 -23.76
CA HIS A 665 -12.66 -45.52 -23.12
C HIS A 665 -12.05 -46.76 -22.45
N ARG A 666 -10.76 -47.02 -22.68
CA ARG A 666 -9.93 -47.82 -21.77
C ARG A 666 -9.22 -46.86 -20.83
N MET A 667 -9.72 -46.77 -19.61
CA MET A 667 -9.31 -45.74 -18.64
C MET A 667 -7.89 -45.97 -18.12
N PHE A 668 -7.60 -47.19 -17.65
CA PHE A 668 -6.33 -47.58 -17.00
C PHE A 668 -6.04 -49.07 -17.26
N GLY A 669 -4.81 -49.53 -17.00
CA GLY A 669 -4.38 -50.93 -17.11
C GLY A 669 -4.19 -51.41 -18.54
N ALA A 670 -2.95 -51.31 -19.04
CA ALA A 670 -2.60 -51.58 -20.43
C ALA A 670 -2.14 -53.03 -20.72
N ALA A 671 -2.18 -53.91 -19.72
CA ALA A 671 -1.63 -55.26 -19.81
C ALA A 671 -2.39 -56.15 -20.82
N GLY A 672 -1.71 -56.50 -21.90
CA GLY A 672 -2.25 -57.34 -22.97
C GLY A 672 -3.34 -56.66 -23.82
N SER A 673 -3.79 -57.37 -24.86
CA SER A 673 -4.81 -56.83 -25.76
C SER A 673 -6.21 -56.98 -25.15
N VAL A 674 -6.98 -55.90 -25.17
CA VAL A 674 -8.41 -55.93 -24.81
C VAL A 674 -9.25 -55.78 -26.08
N SER A 675 -10.29 -56.58 -26.21
CA SER A 675 -11.25 -56.44 -27.31
C SER A 675 -12.67 -56.39 -26.76
N VAL A 676 -13.40 -55.34 -27.12
CA VAL A 676 -14.79 -55.14 -26.77
C VAL A 676 -15.66 -55.28 -28.00
N THR A 677 -16.51 -56.31 -27.99
CA THR A 677 -17.59 -56.47 -28.96
C THR A 677 -18.81 -55.66 -28.52
N TYR A 678 -19.36 -54.87 -29.42
CA TYR A 678 -20.59 -54.11 -29.19
C TYR A 678 -21.71 -54.56 -30.14
N GLU A 679 -22.95 -54.43 -29.68
CA GLU A 679 -24.16 -54.63 -30.47
C GLU A 679 -25.12 -53.44 -30.26
N THR A 680 -25.87 -53.08 -31.29
CA THR A 680 -26.86 -52.01 -31.21
C THR A 680 -28.25 -52.60 -30.98
N LEU A 681 -28.88 -52.26 -29.85
CA LEU A 681 -30.24 -52.67 -29.52
C LEU A 681 -31.19 -51.49 -29.71
N LEU A 682 -32.17 -51.68 -30.60
CA LEU A 682 -33.19 -50.67 -30.88
C LEU A 682 -34.38 -50.82 -29.93
N SER A 683 -34.83 -49.71 -29.33
CA SER A 683 -36.00 -49.65 -28.45
C SER A 683 -36.72 -48.31 -28.62
N GLY A 684 -38.04 -48.32 -28.87
CA GLY A 684 -38.86 -47.10 -29.07
C GLY A 684 -39.79 -47.19 -30.28
N ASP A 685 -40.60 -46.13 -30.49
CA ASP A 685 -41.46 -45.97 -31.68
C ASP A 685 -40.61 -45.50 -32.88
N LEU A 686 -39.84 -46.43 -33.47
CA LEU A 686 -39.07 -46.19 -34.70
C LEU A 686 -39.98 -46.32 -35.92
N GLU A 687 -40.00 -45.29 -36.77
CA GLU A 687 -40.76 -45.32 -38.02
C GLU A 687 -39.97 -46.09 -39.10
N SER A 688 -40.64 -46.60 -40.13
CA SER A 688 -40.00 -47.44 -41.16
C SER A 688 -38.96 -46.73 -42.03
N GLU A 689 -38.77 -45.43 -41.81
CA GLU A 689 -37.83 -44.55 -42.53
C GLU A 689 -36.55 -44.25 -41.72
N ASP A 690 -36.49 -44.66 -40.43
CA ASP A 690 -35.31 -44.48 -39.57
C ASP A 690 -34.21 -45.51 -39.90
N LEU A 691 -33.22 -45.10 -40.68
CA LEU A 691 -32.11 -45.95 -41.13
C LEU A 691 -30.98 -46.06 -40.08
N ILE A 692 -31.28 -46.62 -38.91
CA ILE A 692 -30.22 -46.98 -37.95
C ILE A 692 -29.59 -48.31 -38.38
N THR A 693 -28.44 -48.24 -39.06
CA THR A 693 -27.68 -49.41 -39.48
C THR A 693 -26.97 -50.01 -38.27
N GLN A 694 -27.50 -51.08 -37.68
CA GLN A 694 -26.91 -51.78 -36.52
C GLN A 694 -25.47 -52.25 -36.80
N PRO A 695 -24.41 -51.54 -36.39
CA PRO A 695 -23.07 -52.06 -36.54
C PRO A 695 -22.84 -52.92 -35.31
N THR A 696 -22.80 -54.23 -35.49
CA THR A 696 -22.03 -55.06 -34.57
C THR A 696 -20.57 -54.87 -34.93
N GLY A 697 -19.72 -54.56 -33.96
CA GLY A 697 -18.31 -54.35 -34.22
C GLY A 697 -17.43 -54.83 -33.07
N THR A 698 -16.13 -54.68 -33.26
CA THR A 698 -15.14 -54.96 -32.22
C THR A 698 -14.16 -53.80 -32.17
N LEU A 699 -14.02 -53.21 -31.01
CA LEU A 699 -12.93 -52.30 -30.70
C LEU A 699 -11.82 -53.11 -30.05
N THR A 700 -10.60 -53.02 -30.57
CA THR A 700 -9.44 -53.72 -30.02
C THR A 700 -8.41 -52.69 -29.63
N TRP A 701 -7.96 -52.75 -28.38
CA TRP A 701 -6.78 -52.08 -27.86
C TRP A 701 -5.64 -53.09 -27.83
N GLY A 702 -4.49 -52.72 -28.38
CA GLY A 702 -3.27 -53.49 -28.27
C GLY A 702 -2.73 -53.52 -26.82
N PRO A 703 -1.72 -54.36 -26.55
CA PRO A 703 -0.90 -54.20 -25.34
C PRO A 703 -0.36 -52.76 -25.28
N GLY A 704 -0.41 -52.11 -24.12
CA GLY A 704 0.04 -50.72 -23.95
C GLY A 704 -0.97 -49.64 -24.40
N GLU A 705 -1.97 -49.99 -25.22
CA GLU A 705 -2.86 -48.99 -25.82
C GLU A 705 -4.00 -48.59 -24.85
N ILE A 706 -3.93 -47.37 -24.30
CA ILE A 706 -4.99 -46.70 -23.51
C ILE A 706 -5.76 -45.67 -24.35
N GLY A 707 -6.80 -45.05 -23.80
CA GLY A 707 -7.54 -43.96 -24.48
C GLY A 707 -8.78 -44.40 -25.26
N VAL A 708 -9.35 -43.44 -26.01
CA VAL A 708 -10.72 -43.52 -26.55
C VAL A 708 -10.75 -44.05 -27.98
N LYS A 709 -11.58 -45.07 -28.23
CA LYS A 709 -11.96 -45.50 -29.59
C LYS A 709 -13.43 -45.23 -29.85
N SER A 710 -13.79 -44.96 -31.11
CA SER A 710 -15.15 -44.60 -31.47
C SER A 710 -15.71 -45.43 -32.62
N PHE A 711 -17.04 -45.51 -32.68
CA PHE A 711 -17.78 -46.09 -33.80
C PHE A 711 -19.06 -45.30 -34.07
N VAL A 712 -19.54 -45.38 -35.32
CA VAL A 712 -20.76 -44.69 -35.77
C VAL A 712 -21.90 -45.72 -35.87
N ILE A 713 -23.05 -45.44 -35.24
CA ILE A 713 -24.21 -46.37 -35.23
C ILE A 713 -25.36 -45.96 -36.16
N GLY A 714 -25.31 -44.77 -36.75
CA GLY A 714 -26.33 -44.26 -37.66
C GLY A 714 -26.05 -42.82 -38.06
N THR A 715 -26.83 -42.31 -39.01
CA THR A 715 -26.83 -40.94 -39.55
C THR A 715 -28.21 -40.33 -39.48
#